data_AF-A0A1F9NJD6-F1
#
_entry.id   AF-A0A1F9NJD6-F1
#
_cell.length_a   1.000
_cell.length_b   1.000
_cell.length_c   1.000
_cell.angle_alpha   90.00
_cell.angle_beta   90.00
_cell.angle_gamma   90.00
#
_symmetry.space_group_name_H-M   'P 1'
#
loop_
_entity.id
_entity.type
_entity.pdbx_description
1 polymer ?
#
loop_
_entity_poly.entity_id
_entity_poly.type
_entity_poly.pdbx_seq_one_letter_code
_entity_poly.pdbx_strand_id
1 'polypeptide(L)'
;MKELQKQLLKIEERINYLLQIKDYSNWGNLDGFKKNVEQIKQSIYDLTEEKLNAEIRKLDESISFLEERAEEHLTPMERVRIVRSVQRFSLKDILENVYEDYTELGGEGDANVDPAMICAKATITRRIKNKPYTASVMVIGQETGHGEEFRNGGSCRPQGNEKALRYMKVAETEGIPIHFYVFTPGSYPVEEGSGAAQQIARNIYAMTKLRVPTISMISEGGSGGAEAIGLTDYRLMTSHGYYSVISPEGAAAIEGKIREGSKVPKELIEVCADRLKLTAKDNLEKGTIDRIIYEPPLGARRDDFTFFAKLRAEMLRATDKVVLSTKSFSVLRTYEIRRKKHQPATEELQVELPWDLNKDEIRRLLELRSKKYLAMGKNGFAGQADAEDGLYNLLKIKTEKAYYTLRYDIMKNHKRQVRKVINDVTGESHVMIRRITEPINSFMELWGKKQKNDKPQRLITYTGNGQLDAQSPRVDPLELTDTYTSPLANKDRTVTCPNADKHGCKDLWIPDLYGEFAGVCETCGHHFPLEHQWYLQNIFDPGSISQFNTEISAGNPLNYTGFTERLQRSKDKTKKRSGNMTFHARVNGIHIIVTMLYSDFRNGTVGSAEGEKFAQACALAKRKKRPLLAYVHTTGGIRIQEGTLGVTQMPKCTMAVREYIDAGGLYLVVYDNNSYAGPVASFLGCSPYQFAIRSSRVGFAGPRVIRETTGSDIPPDYHSARNALKRGHIQGIWDRRDFRRNLHKALLTMGSPSLYYR
;
A
#
# COMPACT_ATOMS: atom_id res chain seq x y z
N MET A 1 44.48 -34.13 7.73
CA MET A 1 44.67 -32.83 8.46
C MET A 1 43.95 -31.62 7.85
N LYS A 2 44.26 -31.15 6.62
CA LYS A 2 43.59 -29.94 6.05
C LYS A 2 42.06 -30.06 5.96
N GLU A 3 41.54 -31.23 5.60
CA GLU A 3 40.09 -31.48 5.53
C GLU A 3 39.42 -31.40 6.91
N LEU A 4 40.07 -31.94 7.94
CA LEU A 4 39.60 -31.88 9.34
C LEU A 4 39.57 -30.43 9.86
N GLN A 5 40.55 -29.61 9.49
CA GLN A 5 40.54 -28.18 9.82
C GLN A 5 39.36 -27.45 9.17
N LYS A 6 39.04 -27.78 7.90
CA LYS A 6 37.88 -27.22 7.20
C LYS A 6 36.56 -27.65 7.84
N GLN A 7 36.46 -28.90 8.28
CA GLN A 7 35.29 -29.39 9.03
C GLN A 7 35.13 -28.67 10.37
N LEU A 8 36.22 -28.49 11.13
CA LEU A 8 36.20 -27.77 12.40
C LEU A 8 35.78 -26.30 12.23
N LEU A 9 36.24 -25.63 11.16
CA LEU A 9 35.80 -24.27 10.82
C LEU A 9 34.29 -24.21 10.53
N LYS A 10 33.76 -25.16 9.77
CA LYS A 10 32.31 -25.25 9.51
C LYS A 10 31.49 -25.46 10.78
N ILE A 11 31.98 -26.28 11.72
CA ILE A 11 31.32 -26.50 13.01
C ILE A 11 31.30 -25.19 13.81
N GLU A 12 32.41 -24.45 13.83
CA GLU A 12 32.48 -23.14 14.49
C GLU A 12 31.50 -22.12 13.88
N GLU A 13 31.40 -22.06 12.55
CA GLU A 13 30.45 -21.21 11.84
C GLU A 13 29.00 -21.56 12.21
N ARG A 14 28.66 -22.85 12.31
CA ARG A 14 27.35 -23.33 12.75
C ARG A 14 27.05 -22.96 14.20
N ILE A 15 28.02 -23.08 15.11
CA ILE A 15 27.88 -22.66 16.51
C ILE A 15 27.64 -21.15 16.61
N ASN A 16 28.44 -20.35 15.90
CA ASN A 16 28.26 -18.89 15.87
C ASN A 16 26.90 -18.50 15.28
N TYR A 17 26.43 -19.21 14.26
CA TYR A 17 25.10 -19.03 13.69
C TYR A 17 23.98 -19.32 14.69
N LEU A 18 24.05 -20.45 15.40
CA LEU A 18 23.11 -20.79 16.47
C LEU A 18 23.10 -19.75 17.60
N LEU A 19 24.28 -19.27 18.01
CA LEU A 19 24.41 -18.21 19.02
C LEU A 19 23.74 -16.90 18.56
N GLN A 20 23.87 -16.56 17.28
CA GLN A 20 23.20 -15.40 16.69
C GLN A 20 21.67 -15.54 16.71
N ILE A 21 21.15 -16.73 16.41
CA ILE A 21 19.70 -16.99 16.40
C ILE A 21 19.13 -16.98 17.82
N LYS A 22 19.77 -17.66 18.77
CA LYS A 22 19.30 -17.80 20.16
C LYS A 22 19.68 -16.62 21.09
N ASP A 23 20.37 -15.60 20.57
CA ASP A 23 20.71 -14.32 21.22
C ASP A 23 21.35 -14.48 22.60
N TYR A 24 22.56 -15.07 22.64
CA TYR A 24 23.44 -15.23 23.83
C TYR A 24 22.75 -15.69 25.12
N SER A 25 21.69 -16.50 24.99
CA SER A 25 21.22 -17.33 26.09
C SER A 25 22.08 -18.59 26.14
N ASN A 26 22.39 -19.13 27.33
CA ASN A 26 23.14 -20.38 27.51
C ASN A 26 22.32 -21.61 27.08
N TRP A 27 21.68 -21.52 25.91
CA TRP A 27 20.82 -22.52 25.32
C TRP A 27 21.69 -23.70 24.86
N GLY A 28 21.40 -24.89 25.38
CA GLY A 28 22.11 -26.11 24.99
C GLY A 28 23.63 -26.08 25.23
N ASN A 29 24.15 -25.26 26.16
CA ASN A 29 25.59 -25.13 26.44
C ASN A 29 26.44 -24.71 25.21
N LEU A 30 25.91 -23.86 24.33
CA LEU A 30 26.62 -23.36 23.14
C LEU A 30 27.98 -22.71 23.47
N ASP A 31 28.09 -22.01 24.61
CA ASP A 31 29.36 -21.43 25.06
C ASP A 31 30.39 -22.51 25.41
N GLY A 32 29.95 -23.63 25.99
CA GLY A 32 30.81 -24.78 26.25
C GLY A 32 31.30 -25.44 24.96
N PHE A 33 30.42 -25.57 23.95
CA PHE A 33 30.82 -26.08 22.63
C PHE A 33 31.81 -25.15 21.92
N LYS A 34 31.63 -23.83 22.02
CA LYS A 34 32.58 -22.86 21.46
C LYS A 34 33.96 -22.97 22.12
N LYS A 35 34.01 -23.06 23.45
CA LYS A 35 35.27 -23.29 24.19
C LYS A 35 35.92 -24.62 23.81
N ASN A 36 35.13 -25.68 23.60
CA ASN A 36 35.65 -26.98 23.16
C ASN A 36 36.29 -26.88 21.77
N VAL A 37 35.66 -26.17 20.83
CA VAL A 37 36.26 -25.90 19.51
C VAL A 37 37.56 -25.11 19.62
N GLU A 38 37.63 -24.10 20.48
CA GLU A 38 38.86 -23.34 20.73
C GLU A 38 39.98 -24.22 21.33
N GLN A 39 39.65 -25.13 22.25
CA GLN A 39 40.59 -26.09 22.82
C GLN A 39 41.11 -27.09 21.78
N ILE A 40 40.22 -27.60 20.93
CA ILE A 40 40.62 -28.49 19.82
C ILE A 40 41.54 -27.73 18.87
N LYS A 41 41.24 -26.47 18.53
CA LYS A 41 42.11 -25.64 17.69
C LYS A 41 43.52 -25.45 18.27
N GLN A 42 43.61 -25.24 19.59
CA GLN A 42 44.88 -25.07 20.29
C GLN A 42 45.70 -26.38 20.35
N SER A 43 45.03 -27.53 20.41
CA SER A 43 45.65 -28.86 20.51
C SER A 43 45.72 -29.63 19.18
N ILE A 44 45.47 -28.97 18.04
CA ILE A 44 45.44 -29.59 16.70
C ILE A 44 46.72 -30.38 16.37
N TYR A 45 47.88 -29.90 16.82
CA TYR A 45 49.18 -30.53 16.53
C TYR A 45 49.61 -31.56 17.59
N ASP A 46 48.91 -31.61 18.73
CA ASP A 46 49.20 -32.52 19.85
C ASP A 46 48.36 -33.81 19.79
N LEU A 47 47.30 -33.82 18.98
CA LEU A 47 46.37 -34.93 18.82
C LEU A 47 46.70 -35.81 17.61
N THR A 48 46.51 -37.13 17.75
CA THR A 48 46.57 -38.05 16.61
C THR A 48 45.35 -37.83 15.69
N GLU A 49 45.52 -38.07 14.39
CA GLU A 49 44.47 -37.81 13.38
C GLU A 49 43.16 -38.57 13.67
N GLU A 50 43.26 -39.80 14.22
CA GLU A 50 42.11 -40.60 14.64
C GLU A 50 41.34 -39.97 15.82
N LYS A 51 42.05 -39.47 16.84
CA LYS A 51 41.43 -38.82 18.00
C LYS A 51 40.78 -37.49 17.62
N LEU A 52 41.45 -36.71 16.78
CA LEU A 52 40.92 -35.45 16.26
C LEU A 52 39.63 -35.67 15.45
N ASN A 53 39.60 -36.69 14.58
CA ASN A 53 38.41 -37.04 13.81
C ASN A 53 37.25 -37.51 14.72
N ALA A 54 37.54 -38.29 15.78
CA ALA A 54 36.53 -38.73 16.74
C ALA A 54 35.89 -37.56 17.51
N GLU A 55 36.69 -36.60 17.99
CA GLU A 55 36.18 -35.40 18.67
C GLU A 55 35.37 -34.50 17.73
N ILE A 56 35.83 -34.31 16.48
CA ILE A 56 35.11 -33.55 15.46
C ILE A 56 33.75 -34.18 15.15
N ARG A 57 33.69 -35.51 15.00
CA ARG A 57 32.42 -36.23 14.76
C ARG A 57 31.45 -36.09 15.93
N LYS A 58 31.94 -36.23 17.17
CA LYS A 58 31.13 -36.08 18.38
C LYS A 58 30.55 -34.66 18.49
N LEU A 59 31.36 -33.65 18.17
CA LEU A 59 30.89 -32.27 18.09
C LEU A 59 29.86 -32.09 16.99
N ASP A 60 30.10 -32.62 15.80
CA ASP A 60 29.21 -32.52 14.65
C ASP A 60 27.83 -33.14 14.94
N GLU A 61 27.78 -34.32 15.55
CA GLU A 61 26.55 -34.98 15.99
C GLU A 61 25.82 -34.14 17.05
N SER A 62 26.54 -33.61 18.03
CA SER A 62 25.98 -32.77 19.09
C SER A 62 25.38 -31.48 18.55
N ILE A 63 26.07 -30.81 17.62
CA ILE A 63 25.58 -29.58 16.99
C ILE A 63 24.39 -29.89 16.07
N SER A 64 24.43 -30.97 15.30
CA SER A 64 23.31 -31.37 14.43
C SER A 64 22.03 -31.63 15.24
N PHE A 65 22.15 -32.31 16.38
CA PHE A 65 21.03 -32.49 17.32
C PHE A 65 20.48 -31.16 17.87
N LEU A 66 21.37 -30.21 18.18
CA LEU A 66 20.97 -28.87 18.62
C LEU A 66 20.29 -28.07 17.50
N GLU A 67 20.73 -28.19 16.25
CA GLU A 67 20.10 -27.53 15.10
C GLU A 67 18.68 -28.05 14.86
N GLU A 68 18.47 -29.38 14.91
CA GLU A 68 17.15 -29.99 14.80
C GLU A 68 16.21 -29.52 15.92
N ARG A 69 16.68 -29.57 17.17
CA ARG A 69 15.90 -29.11 18.32
C ARG A 69 15.62 -27.60 18.28
N ALA A 70 16.53 -26.81 17.71
CA ALA A 70 16.31 -25.38 17.51
C ALA A 70 15.22 -25.13 16.46
N GLU A 71 15.25 -25.86 15.34
CA GLU A 71 14.27 -25.79 14.25
C GLU A 71 12.84 -26.10 14.73
N GLU A 72 12.67 -27.16 15.52
CA GLU A 72 11.37 -27.58 16.08
C GLU A 72 10.68 -26.50 16.92
N HIS A 73 11.47 -25.63 17.55
CA HIS A 73 11.00 -24.65 18.52
C HIS A 73 11.43 -23.23 18.19
N LEU A 74 11.48 -22.87 16.89
CA LEU A 74 11.78 -21.51 16.47
C LEU A 74 10.68 -20.52 16.85
N THR A 75 11.06 -19.50 17.63
CA THR A 75 10.16 -18.37 17.91
C THR A 75 10.05 -17.44 16.69
N PRO A 76 8.99 -16.61 16.59
CA PRO A 76 8.87 -15.62 15.51
C PRO A 76 10.06 -14.66 15.43
N MET A 77 10.63 -14.25 16.58
CA MET A 77 11.79 -13.36 16.60
C MET A 77 13.07 -14.08 16.17
N GLU A 78 13.22 -15.36 16.51
CA GLU A 78 14.34 -16.18 16.02
C GLU A 78 14.29 -16.36 14.49
N ARG A 79 13.09 -16.50 13.91
CA ARG A 79 12.90 -16.48 12.45
C ARG A 79 13.32 -15.14 11.83
N VAL A 80 13.00 -14.02 12.46
CA VAL A 80 13.49 -12.69 12.03
C VAL A 80 15.02 -12.63 12.08
N ARG A 81 15.66 -13.19 13.10
CA ARG A 81 17.14 -13.26 13.20
C ARG A 81 17.75 -14.14 12.12
N ILE A 82 17.14 -15.29 11.79
CA ILE A 82 17.52 -16.14 10.66
C ILE A 82 17.49 -15.33 9.35
N VAL A 83 16.39 -14.60 9.12
CA VAL A 83 16.18 -13.80 7.90
C VAL A 83 17.20 -12.67 7.76
N ARG A 84 17.59 -12.04 8.87
CA ARG A 84 18.56 -10.93 8.90
C ARG A 84 20.02 -11.38 9.01
N SER A 85 20.31 -12.67 8.96
CA SER A 85 21.69 -13.14 9.05
C SER A 85 22.44 -12.93 7.74
N VAL A 86 23.71 -12.51 7.85
CA VAL A 86 24.62 -12.29 6.72
C VAL A 86 24.87 -13.58 5.91
N GLN A 87 24.73 -14.74 6.56
CA GLN A 87 24.90 -16.05 5.91
C GLN A 87 23.72 -16.42 4.99
N ARG A 88 22.58 -15.73 5.11
CA ARG A 88 21.40 -16.01 4.30
C ARG A 88 21.65 -15.67 2.84
N PHE A 89 21.00 -16.41 1.94
CA PHE A 89 20.97 -16.08 0.52
C PHE A 89 20.36 -14.70 0.26
N SER A 90 20.82 -14.08 -0.81
CA SER A 90 20.42 -12.76 -1.29
C SER A 90 19.80 -12.84 -2.69
N LEU A 91 19.39 -11.70 -3.25
CA LEU A 91 18.87 -11.66 -4.62
C LEU A 91 19.96 -11.97 -5.65
N LYS A 92 21.21 -11.53 -5.40
CA LYS A 92 22.33 -11.90 -6.27
C LYS A 92 22.57 -13.41 -6.30
N ASP A 93 22.53 -14.07 -5.14
CA ASP A 93 22.68 -15.53 -5.09
C ASP A 93 21.55 -16.23 -5.87
N ILE A 94 20.33 -15.68 -5.83
CA ILE A 94 19.21 -16.18 -6.64
C ILE A 94 19.48 -15.96 -8.13
N LEU A 95 19.96 -14.79 -8.54
CA LEU A 95 20.25 -14.50 -9.95
C LEU A 95 21.27 -15.50 -10.53
N GLU A 96 22.30 -15.83 -9.75
CA GLU A 96 23.36 -16.75 -10.15
C GLU A 96 22.93 -18.23 -10.17
N ASN A 97 22.04 -18.65 -9.25
CA ASN A 97 21.70 -20.07 -9.08
C ASN A 97 20.34 -20.47 -9.67
N VAL A 98 19.42 -19.52 -9.90
CA VAL A 98 18.07 -19.81 -10.41
C VAL A 98 17.93 -19.56 -11.90
N TYR A 99 18.71 -18.66 -12.49
CA TYR A 99 18.62 -18.29 -13.91
C TYR A 99 19.87 -18.74 -14.67
N GLU A 100 19.72 -19.03 -15.95
CA GLU A 100 20.85 -19.46 -16.81
C GLU A 100 21.78 -18.31 -17.17
N ASP A 101 21.20 -17.14 -17.41
CA ASP A 101 21.90 -15.91 -17.78
C ASP A 101 21.07 -14.71 -17.32
N TYR A 102 21.76 -13.63 -16.93
CA TYR A 102 21.13 -12.38 -16.55
C TYR A 102 22.00 -11.17 -16.89
N THR A 103 21.34 -10.08 -17.25
CA THR A 103 21.96 -8.76 -17.42
C THR A 103 21.34 -7.81 -16.40
N GLU A 104 22.14 -7.32 -15.45
CA GLU A 104 21.70 -6.26 -14.53
C GLU A 104 21.46 -4.97 -15.31
N LEU A 105 20.31 -4.35 -15.07
CA LEU A 105 19.82 -3.15 -15.74
C LEU A 105 19.94 -1.96 -14.77
N GLY A 106 21.10 -1.32 -14.77
CA GLY A 106 21.43 -0.23 -13.87
C GLY A 106 22.68 0.54 -14.30
N GLY A 107 23.01 1.58 -13.54
CA GLY A 107 24.31 2.25 -13.66
C GLY A 107 25.41 1.47 -12.94
N GLU A 108 26.66 1.82 -13.21
CA GLU A 108 27.83 1.21 -12.58
C GLU A 108 28.32 2.05 -11.38
N GLY A 109 28.75 1.38 -10.31
CA GLY A 109 29.31 2.03 -9.10
C GLY A 109 28.40 3.14 -8.54
N ASP A 110 28.99 4.32 -8.33
CA ASP A 110 28.31 5.50 -7.78
C ASP A 110 27.22 6.10 -8.69
N ALA A 111 27.23 5.75 -9.98
CA ALA A 111 26.21 6.19 -10.94
C ALA A 111 24.95 5.30 -10.92
N ASN A 112 24.90 4.26 -10.09
CA ASN A 112 23.72 3.39 -9.99
C ASN A 112 22.57 4.13 -9.29
N VAL A 113 21.41 4.15 -9.95
CA VAL A 113 20.16 4.70 -9.44
C VAL A 113 19.64 3.77 -8.33
N ASP A 114 20.19 3.96 -7.13
CA ASP A 114 20.02 3.17 -5.90
C ASP A 114 20.41 1.67 -6.05
N PRO A 115 21.57 1.25 -5.50
CA PRO A 115 21.98 -0.15 -5.57
C PRO A 115 21.03 -1.06 -4.76
N ALA A 116 20.28 -0.58 -3.78
CA ALA A 116 19.41 -1.44 -2.96
C ALA A 116 18.31 -2.15 -3.77
N MET A 117 17.90 -1.60 -4.92
CA MET A 117 16.97 -2.23 -5.86
C MET A 117 17.74 -2.77 -7.06
N ILE A 118 17.71 -4.08 -7.29
CA ILE A 118 18.24 -4.71 -8.51
C ILE A 118 17.11 -4.90 -9.53
N CYS A 119 17.39 -4.59 -10.79
CA CYS A 119 16.56 -4.93 -11.92
C CYS A 119 17.43 -5.69 -12.91
N ALA A 120 17.01 -6.84 -13.42
CA ALA A 120 17.79 -7.64 -14.34
C ALA A 120 16.88 -8.28 -15.40
N LYS A 121 17.33 -8.32 -16.65
CA LYS A 121 16.72 -9.17 -17.67
C LYS A 121 17.39 -10.53 -17.58
N ALA A 122 16.62 -11.57 -17.31
CA ALA A 122 17.15 -12.91 -17.09
C ALA A 122 16.46 -13.93 -18.00
N THR A 123 17.12 -15.08 -18.13
CA THR A 123 16.66 -16.19 -18.96
C THR A 123 16.48 -17.42 -18.09
N ILE A 124 15.34 -18.10 -18.22
CA ILE A 124 15.02 -19.34 -17.49
C ILE A 124 14.71 -20.49 -18.46
N THR A 125 15.43 -21.62 -18.35
CA THR A 125 15.31 -22.78 -19.27
C THR A 125 14.76 -24.05 -18.64
N ARG A 126 13.53 -24.44 -18.96
CA ARG A 126 12.96 -25.72 -18.51
C ARG A 126 13.14 -26.82 -19.56
N ARG A 127 13.17 -28.09 -19.13
CA ARG A 127 13.26 -29.23 -20.06
C ARG A 127 11.90 -29.90 -20.20
N ILE A 128 11.33 -29.88 -21.40
CA ILE A 128 10.06 -30.55 -21.73
C ILE A 128 10.35 -31.66 -22.73
N LYS A 129 10.06 -32.91 -22.36
CA LYS A 129 10.33 -34.10 -23.22
C LYS A 129 11.76 -34.10 -23.78
N ASN A 130 12.74 -33.85 -22.92
CA ASN A 130 14.18 -33.70 -23.24
C ASN A 130 14.57 -32.52 -24.15
N LYS A 131 13.64 -31.65 -24.56
CA LYS A 131 13.94 -30.42 -25.29
C LYS A 131 14.06 -29.22 -24.34
N PRO A 132 15.11 -28.38 -24.46
CA PRO A 132 15.19 -27.13 -23.71
C PRO A 132 14.17 -26.13 -24.25
N TYR A 133 13.40 -25.52 -23.35
CA TYR A 133 12.53 -24.39 -23.64
C TYR A 133 12.97 -23.21 -22.79
N THR A 134 13.35 -22.14 -23.46
CA THR A 134 13.94 -20.96 -22.85
C THR A 134 12.93 -19.81 -22.87
N ALA A 135 12.73 -19.17 -21.71
CA ALA A 135 11.86 -18.01 -21.57
C ALA A 135 12.63 -16.84 -20.96
N SER A 136 12.37 -15.63 -21.47
CA SER A 136 12.89 -14.41 -20.87
C SER A 136 11.96 -13.92 -19.75
N VAL A 137 12.55 -13.40 -18.69
CA VAL A 137 11.84 -12.80 -17.55
C VAL A 137 12.51 -11.51 -17.12
N MET A 138 11.71 -10.60 -16.56
CA MET A 138 12.23 -9.45 -15.85
C MET A 138 12.33 -9.80 -14.36
N VAL A 139 13.51 -9.69 -13.77
CA VAL A 139 13.74 -9.88 -12.34
C VAL A 139 13.87 -8.52 -11.68
N ILE A 140 13.09 -8.25 -10.64
CA ILE A 140 13.14 -6.99 -9.88
C ILE A 140 13.10 -7.32 -8.40
N GLY A 141 14.01 -6.79 -7.60
CA GLY A 141 13.96 -7.05 -6.16
C GLY A 141 14.95 -6.24 -5.35
N GLN A 142 14.81 -6.32 -4.04
CA GLN A 142 15.76 -5.69 -3.12
C GLN A 142 16.94 -6.61 -2.83
N GLU A 143 18.10 -6.01 -2.52
CA GLU A 143 19.35 -6.71 -2.20
C GLU A 143 19.87 -6.29 -0.81
N THR A 144 19.97 -7.27 0.10
CA THR A 144 20.38 -7.07 1.50
C THR A 144 21.73 -7.70 1.85
N GLY A 145 22.30 -8.58 1.01
CA GLY A 145 23.49 -9.36 1.37
C GLY A 145 24.80 -8.76 0.89
N HIS A 146 24.94 -8.56 -0.42
CA HIS A 146 26.19 -8.10 -1.03
C HIS A 146 26.34 -6.58 -0.92
N GLY A 147 27.11 -6.12 0.08
CA GLY A 147 27.38 -4.70 0.27
C GLY A 147 26.26 -3.96 1.00
N GLU A 148 25.77 -4.57 2.08
CA GLU A 148 24.64 -4.10 2.87
C GLU A 148 24.78 -2.63 3.31
N GLU A 149 26.00 -2.20 3.66
CA GLU A 149 26.32 -0.84 4.11
C GLU A 149 25.92 0.23 3.09
N PHE A 150 26.27 0.04 1.81
CA PHE A 150 25.93 0.99 0.76
C PHE A 150 24.54 0.72 0.13
N ARG A 151 23.92 -0.42 0.45
CA ARG A 151 22.55 -0.80 0.05
C ARG A 151 21.50 -0.52 1.12
N ASN A 152 21.86 0.17 2.20
CA ASN A 152 20.97 0.51 3.32
C ASN A 152 20.20 -0.70 3.88
N GLY A 153 20.82 -1.89 3.94
CA GLY A 153 20.12 -3.09 4.40
C GLY A 153 18.91 -3.47 3.54
N GLY A 154 18.96 -3.25 2.22
CA GLY A 154 17.82 -3.47 1.30
C GLY A 154 16.69 -2.45 1.44
N SER A 155 16.88 -1.40 2.24
CA SER A 155 15.92 -0.28 2.36
C SER A 155 16.07 0.64 1.16
N CYS A 156 15.22 0.44 0.15
CA CYS A 156 15.29 1.20 -1.09
C CYS A 156 14.91 2.67 -0.87
N ARG A 157 15.66 3.54 -1.53
CA ARG A 157 15.36 4.96 -1.69
C ARG A 157 14.27 5.16 -2.74
N PRO A 158 13.64 6.34 -2.83
CA PRO A 158 12.63 6.62 -3.84
C PRO A 158 13.12 6.35 -5.28
N GLN A 159 14.38 6.65 -5.57
CA GLN A 159 14.98 6.44 -6.90
C GLN A 159 15.06 4.95 -7.26
N GLY A 160 15.34 4.06 -6.31
CA GLY A 160 15.31 2.62 -6.55
C GLY A 160 13.91 2.12 -6.89
N ASN A 161 12.89 2.63 -6.20
CA ASN A 161 11.49 2.32 -6.53
C ASN A 161 11.08 2.88 -7.92
N GLU A 162 11.59 4.04 -8.31
CA GLU A 162 11.38 4.62 -9.65
C GLU A 162 12.05 3.77 -10.74
N LYS A 163 13.27 3.29 -10.50
CA LYS A 163 13.96 2.32 -11.36
C LYS A 163 13.14 1.04 -11.54
N ALA A 164 12.60 0.49 -10.45
CA ALA A 164 11.71 -0.67 -10.51
C ALA A 164 10.48 -0.40 -11.39
N LEU A 165 9.80 0.73 -11.21
CA LEU A 165 8.65 1.12 -12.03
C LEU A 165 8.99 1.25 -13.52
N ARG A 166 10.17 1.79 -13.85
CA ARG A 166 10.63 1.90 -15.23
C ARG A 166 10.75 0.51 -15.87
N TYR A 167 11.41 -0.44 -15.21
CA TYR A 167 11.60 -1.78 -15.77
C TYR A 167 10.36 -2.67 -15.72
N MET A 168 9.40 -2.40 -14.82
CA MET A 168 8.05 -2.99 -14.91
C MET A 168 7.37 -2.63 -16.24
N LYS A 169 7.50 -1.38 -16.70
CA LYS A 169 6.94 -0.95 -17.99
C LYS A 169 7.68 -1.53 -19.19
N VAL A 170 9.00 -1.72 -19.07
CA VAL A 170 9.79 -2.40 -20.11
C VAL A 170 9.31 -3.84 -20.25
N ALA A 171 9.19 -4.59 -19.15
CA ALA A 171 8.67 -5.95 -19.17
C ALA A 171 7.25 -6.02 -19.76
N GLU A 172 6.38 -5.08 -19.40
CA GLU A 172 5.04 -4.99 -19.99
C GLU A 172 5.07 -4.74 -21.51
N THR A 173 6.03 -3.95 -22.00
CA THR A 173 6.19 -3.64 -23.43
C THR A 173 6.72 -4.84 -24.20
N GLU A 174 7.67 -5.57 -23.62
CA GLU A 174 8.22 -6.80 -24.18
C GLU A 174 7.26 -8.00 -24.10
N GLY A 175 6.26 -7.95 -23.23
CA GLY A 175 5.30 -9.04 -23.03
C GLY A 175 5.83 -10.18 -22.14
N ILE A 176 6.94 -9.97 -21.43
CA ILE A 176 7.57 -10.97 -20.56
C ILE A 176 7.07 -10.89 -19.11
N PRO A 177 6.99 -12.01 -18.38
CA PRO A 177 6.58 -11.99 -16.98
C PRO A 177 7.65 -11.36 -16.07
N ILE A 178 7.19 -10.92 -14.90
CA ILE A 178 8.05 -10.29 -13.88
C ILE A 178 8.13 -11.17 -12.63
N HIS A 179 9.37 -11.49 -12.23
CA HIS A 179 9.69 -12.16 -10.98
C HIS A 179 10.21 -11.14 -9.98
N PHE A 180 9.42 -10.89 -8.94
CA PHE A 180 9.75 -10.00 -7.84
C PHE A 180 10.37 -10.75 -6.67
N TYR A 181 11.39 -10.16 -6.05
CA TYR A 181 12.05 -10.71 -4.86
C TYR A 181 12.09 -9.68 -3.75
N VAL A 182 11.41 -9.98 -2.65
CA VAL A 182 11.20 -9.05 -1.54
C VAL A 182 12.18 -9.37 -0.41
N PHE A 183 13.17 -8.50 -0.27
CA PHE A 183 14.23 -8.53 0.74
C PHE A 183 14.40 -7.13 1.33
N THR A 184 13.46 -6.69 2.15
CA THR A 184 13.49 -5.34 2.67
C THR A 184 12.92 -5.25 4.09
N PRO A 185 13.65 -4.66 5.05
CA PRO A 185 13.11 -4.38 6.38
C PRO A 185 12.11 -3.22 6.36
N GLY A 186 12.07 -2.44 5.27
CA GLY A 186 11.20 -1.29 5.07
C GLY A 186 11.76 -0.35 4.00
N SER A 187 10.99 0.66 3.59
CA SER A 187 11.51 1.69 2.69
C SER A 187 12.43 2.64 3.45
N TYR A 188 13.44 3.20 2.76
CA TYR A 188 14.27 4.25 3.34
C TYR A 188 13.37 5.44 3.75
N PRO A 189 13.44 5.91 5.01
CA PRO A 189 12.40 6.76 5.58
C PRO A 189 12.53 8.24 5.22
N VAL A 190 13.67 8.65 4.66
CA VAL A 190 13.93 10.04 4.26
C VAL A 190 13.23 10.36 2.94
N GLU A 191 12.48 11.45 2.94
CA GLU A 191 11.81 12.03 1.77
C GLU A 191 12.69 13.09 1.07
N GLU A 192 13.56 12.61 0.19
CA GLU A 192 14.26 13.45 -0.80
C GLU A 192 13.54 13.40 -2.16
N GLY A 193 13.67 14.47 -2.94
CA GLY A 193 13.04 14.57 -4.27
C GLY A 193 11.53 14.35 -4.20
N SER A 194 11.02 13.36 -4.93
CA SER A 194 9.59 13.01 -4.93
C SER A 194 9.11 12.26 -3.69
N GLY A 195 10.01 11.87 -2.78
CA GLY A 195 9.69 11.20 -1.53
C GLY A 195 9.30 9.72 -1.66
N ALA A 196 9.53 8.95 -0.59
CA ALA A 196 9.28 7.50 -0.56
C ALA A 196 7.78 7.19 -0.70
N ALA A 197 6.92 7.91 0.01
CA ALA A 197 5.48 7.66 -0.03
C ALA A 197 4.91 7.77 -1.45
N GLN A 198 5.20 8.87 -2.16
CA GLN A 198 4.64 9.08 -3.49
C GLN A 198 5.16 8.05 -4.50
N GLN A 199 6.43 7.66 -4.40
CA GLN A 199 6.96 6.67 -5.32
C GLN A 199 6.39 5.27 -5.05
N ILE A 200 6.26 4.86 -3.78
CA ILE A 200 5.57 3.60 -3.44
C ILE A 200 4.13 3.63 -3.96
N ALA A 201 3.41 4.74 -3.79
CA ALA A 201 2.04 4.90 -4.28
C ALA A 201 1.96 4.74 -5.81
N ARG A 202 2.89 5.34 -6.56
CA ARG A 202 2.98 5.19 -8.02
C ARG A 202 3.27 3.75 -8.44
N ASN A 203 4.16 3.06 -7.75
CA ASN A 203 4.49 1.67 -8.03
C ASN A 203 3.26 0.78 -7.82
N ILE A 204 2.64 0.82 -6.64
CA ILE A 204 1.44 0.04 -6.34
C ILE A 204 0.36 0.34 -7.38
N TYR A 205 0.12 1.62 -7.70
CA TYR A 205 -0.86 2.04 -8.70
C TYR A 205 -0.57 1.50 -10.11
N ALA A 206 0.69 1.44 -10.53
CA ALA A 206 1.08 0.84 -11.81
C ALA A 206 0.89 -0.69 -11.81
N MET A 207 1.32 -1.36 -10.74
CA MET A 207 1.23 -2.82 -10.58
C MET A 207 -0.20 -3.34 -10.68
N THR A 208 -1.21 -2.56 -10.25
CA THR A 208 -2.62 -2.94 -10.38
C THR A 208 -3.04 -3.27 -11.82
N LYS A 209 -2.40 -2.67 -12.83
CA LYS A 209 -2.78 -2.79 -14.25
C LYS A 209 -1.68 -3.32 -15.18
N LEU A 210 -0.58 -3.87 -14.64
CA LEU A 210 0.43 -4.52 -15.47
C LEU A 210 -0.18 -5.65 -16.31
N ARG A 211 0.04 -5.63 -17.62
CA ARG A 211 -0.55 -6.58 -18.57
C ARG A 211 0.18 -7.92 -18.68
N VAL A 212 1.26 -8.10 -17.91
CA VAL A 212 2.07 -9.33 -17.88
C VAL A 212 1.87 -10.08 -16.55
N PRO A 213 2.12 -11.41 -16.51
CA PRO A 213 2.11 -12.17 -15.26
C PRO A 213 3.16 -11.66 -14.27
N THR A 214 2.78 -11.56 -12.99
CA THR A 214 3.66 -11.08 -11.92
C THR A 214 3.68 -12.06 -10.75
N ILE A 215 4.87 -12.43 -10.29
CA ILE A 215 5.10 -13.40 -9.23
C ILE A 215 6.06 -12.77 -8.23
N SER A 216 5.77 -12.82 -6.93
CA SER A 216 6.71 -12.37 -5.91
C SER A 216 7.13 -13.49 -4.99
N MET A 217 8.40 -13.54 -4.58
CA MET A 217 8.88 -14.31 -3.44
C MET A 217 9.26 -13.37 -2.31
N ILE A 218 8.76 -13.64 -1.10
CA ILE A 218 9.03 -12.84 0.11
C ILE A 218 9.95 -13.63 1.04
N SER A 219 11.12 -13.08 1.33
CA SER A 219 12.00 -13.53 2.42
C SER A 219 11.94 -12.54 3.58
N GLU A 220 12.20 -11.27 3.32
CA GLU A 220 12.08 -10.18 4.29
C GLU A 220 11.08 -9.14 3.78
N GLY A 221 9.90 -9.04 4.41
CA GLY A 221 8.81 -8.19 3.96
C GLY A 221 8.42 -7.10 4.96
N GLY A 222 9.06 -5.94 4.88
CA GLY A 222 8.78 -4.77 5.71
C GLY A 222 7.76 -3.79 5.12
N SER A 223 6.52 -3.83 5.61
CA SER A 223 5.50 -2.77 5.47
C SER A 223 5.32 -2.27 4.03
N GLY A 224 5.24 -0.95 3.83
CA GLY A 224 5.13 -0.31 2.52
C GLY A 224 6.35 -0.51 1.60
N GLY A 225 7.54 -0.80 2.14
CA GLY A 225 8.72 -1.13 1.33
C GLY A 225 8.54 -2.44 0.58
N ALA A 226 7.97 -3.45 1.25
CA ALA A 226 7.59 -4.70 0.61
C ALA A 226 6.49 -4.52 -0.44
N GLU A 227 5.46 -3.72 -0.15
CA GLU A 227 4.36 -3.48 -1.08
C GLU A 227 4.76 -2.66 -2.31
N ALA A 228 5.88 -1.93 -2.28
CA ALA A 228 6.41 -1.19 -3.43
C ALA A 228 6.67 -2.09 -4.66
N ILE A 229 6.92 -3.39 -4.44
CA ILE A 229 7.05 -4.42 -5.48
C ILE A 229 6.26 -5.71 -5.14
N GLY A 230 5.37 -5.65 -4.15
CA GLY A 230 4.71 -6.82 -3.55
C GLY A 230 3.31 -7.12 -4.07
N LEU A 231 2.73 -6.23 -4.88
CA LEU A 231 1.42 -6.44 -5.53
C LEU A 231 1.57 -7.36 -6.75
N THR A 232 1.29 -8.66 -6.59
CA THR A 232 1.49 -9.67 -7.65
C THR A 232 0.34 -10.66 -7.79
N ASP A 233 0.26 -11.31 -8.95
CA ASP A 233 -0.74 -12.34 -9.25
C ASP A 233 -0.55 -13.59 -8.39
N TYR A 234 0.70 -13.92 -8.04
CA TYR A 234 1.03 -15.02 -7.13
C TYR A 234 2.15 -14.65 -6.16
N ARG A 235 1.88 -14.81 -4.85
CA ARG A 235 2.78 -14.46 -3.75
C ARG A 235 3.30 -15.72 -3.07
N LEU A 236 4.59 -15.96 -3.19
CA LEU A 236 5.35 -16.97 -2.49
C LEU A 236 6.03 -16.35 -1.27
N MET A 237 6.26 -17.14 -0.24
CA MET A 237 7.03 -16.73 0.94
C MET A 237 7.89 -17.89 1.42
N THR A 238 9.13 -17.64 1.81
CA THR A 238 9.99 -18.70 2.33
C THR A 238 9.57 -19.09 3.75
N SER A 239 9.79 -20.34 4.18
CA SER A 239 9.26 -20.84 5.46
C SER A 239 9.83 -20.12 6.69
N HIS A 240 11.07 -19.63 6.63
CA HIS A 240 11.67 -18.79 7.68
C HIS A 240 11.45 -17.30 7.44
N GLY A 241 11.00 -16.92 6.24
CA GLY A 241 10.70 -15.55 5.89
C GLY A 241 9.68 -14.91 6.82
N TYR A 242 9.70 -13.58 6.89
CA TYR A 242 8.68 -12.80 7.58
C TYR A 242 8.07 -11.74 6.69
N TYR A 243 6.79 -11.45 6.93
CA TYR A 243 6.08 -10.36 6.29
C TYR A 243 5.24 -9.66 7.36
N SER A 244 5.45 -8.36 7.54
CA SER A 244 4.91 -7.61 8.66
C SER A 244 4.58 -6.16 8.30
N VAL A 245 3.67 -5.57 9.07
CA VAL A 245 3.28 -4.15 9.00
C VAL A 245 4.33 -3.18 9.51
N ILE A 246 5.18 -3.66 10.40
CA ILE A 246 6.26 -2.92 11.04
C ILE A 246 7.27 -3.94 11.56
N SER A 247 8.53 -3.54 11.71
CA SER A 247 9.53 -4.30 12.44
C SER A 247 9.07 -4.61 13.88
N PRO A 248 9.38 -5.78 14.45
CA PRO A 248 9.09 -6.09 15.86
C PRO A 248 9.57 -5.01 16.84
N GLU A 249 10.74 -4.42 16.57
CA GLU A 249 11.35 -3.34 17.35
C GLU A 249 10.49 -2.07 17.33
N GLY A 250 10.08 -1.64 16.14
CA GLY A 250 9.15 -0.52 15.95
C GLY A 250 7.78 -0.75 16.60
N ALA A 251 7.23 -1.97 16.54
CA ALA A 251 5.99 -2.29 17.24
C ALA A 251 6.15 -2.16 18.76
N ALA A 252 7.24 -2.69 19.31
CA ALA A 252 7.54 -2.61 20.74
C ALA A 252 7.77 -1.17 21.21
N ALA A 253 8.44 -0.34 20.40
CA ALA A 253 8.61 1.09 20.67
C ALA A 253 7.27 1.84 20.77
N ILE A 254 6.33 1.55 19.85
CA ILE A 254 4.99 2.15 19.82
C ILE A 254 4.12 1.65 20.98
N GLU A 255 4.07 0.34 21.20
CA GLU A 255 3.20 -0.27 22.22
C GLU A 255 3.70 0.00 23.63
N GLY A 256 5.02 -0.01 23.85
CA GLY A 256 5.65 0.35 25.12
C GLY A 256 5.63 1.84 25.43
N LYS A 257 5.17 2.69 24.49
CA LYS A 257 5.25 4.17 24.58
C LYS A 257 6.63 4.66 25.01
N ILE A 258 7.67 4.00 24.52
CA ILE A 258 9.05 4.24 24.92
C ILE A 258 9.45 5.64 24.45
N ARG A 259 10.05 6.44 25.33
CA ARG A 259 10.54 7.79 24.99
C ARG A 259 11.69 7.71 24.01
N GLU A 260 11.88 8.78 23.24
CA GLU A 260 12.96 8.90 22.25
C GLU A 260 14.33 8.69 22.93
N GLY A 261 15.21 7.90 22.30
CA GLY A 261 16.55 7.58 22.83
C GLY A 261 16.62 6.48 23.90
N SER A 262 15.49 5.94 24.37
CA SER A 262 15.47 4.85 25.35
C SER A 262 15.48 3.48 24.67
N LYS A 263 16.26 2.52 25.20
CA LYS A 263 16.33 1.15 24.66
C LYS A 263 15.02 0.40 24.89
N VAL A 264 14.52 -0.27 23.87
CA VAL A 264 13.30 -1.09 23.95
C VAL A 264 13.63 -2.40 24.68
N PRO A 265 12.82 -2.82 25.69
CA PRO A 265 13.03 -4.10 26.37
C PRO A 265 12.97 -5.28 25.41
N LYS A 266 13.91 -6.22 25.51
CA LYS A 266 13.97 -7.42 24.64
C LYS A 266 12.70 -8.27 24.72
N GLU A 267 12.21 -8.50 25.93
CA GLU A 267 10.97 -9.26 26.18
C GLU A 267 9.77 -8.66 25.44
N LEU A 268 9.69 -7.32 25.38
CA LEU A 268 8.61 -6.64 24.68
C LEU A 268 8.73 -6.83 23.15
N ILE A 269 9.95 -6.88 22.61
CA ILE A 269 10.21 -7.15 21.19
C ILE A 269 9.74 -8.55 20.83
N GLU A 270 10.07 -9.56 21.63
CA GLU A 270 9.65 -10.95 21.40
C GLU A 270 8.12 -11.10 21.48
N VAL A 271 7.49 -10.49 22.49
CA VAL A 271 6.03 -10.46 22.61
C VAL A 271 5.39 -9.77 21.41
N CYS A 272 5.96 -8.68 20.90
CA CYS A 272 5.46 -7.99 19.71
C CYS A 272 5.65 -8.84 18.45
N ALA A 273 6.79 -9.51 18.29
CA ALA A 273 7.04 -10.41 17.16
C ALA A 273 5.97 -11.51 17.07
N ASP A 274 5.60 -12.13 18.20
CA ASP A 274 4.52 -13.11 18.24
C ASP A 274 3.14 -12.51 17.92
N ARG A 275 2.81 -11.37 18.52
CA ARG A 275 1.51 -10.72 18.34
C ARG A 275 1.27 -10.19 16.93
N LEU A 276 2.34 -9.86 16.20
CA LEU A 276 2.25 -9.39 14.81
C LEU A 276 1.87 -10.49 13.82
N LYS A 277 2.00 -11.79 14.20
CA LYS A 277 1.70 -12.94 13.35
C LYS A 277 2.37 -12.82 11.97
N LEU A 278 3.69 -12.60 12.02
CA LEU A 278 4.54 -12.25 10.87
C LEU A 278 5.07 -13.45 10.07
N THR A 279 4.86 -14.69 10.53
CA THR A 279 5.49 -15.88 9.94
C THR A 279 4.83 -16.29 8.61
N ALA A 280 5.50 -17.15 7.83
CA ALA A 280 4.95 -17.68 6.60
C ALA A 280 3.63 -18.45 6.80
N LYS A 281 3.53 -19.23 7.89
CA LYS A 281 2.30 -19.96 8.27
C LYS A 281 1.15 -18.98 8.56
N ASP A 282 1.42 -17.96 9.38
CA ASP A 282 0.42 -16.95 9.73
C ASP A 282 -0.14 -16.23 8.50
N ASN A 283 0.74 -15.89 7.56
CA ASN A 283 0.39 -15.18 6.34
C ASN A 283 -0.38 -16.06 5.35
N LEU A 284 -0.06 -17.35 5.28
CA LEU A 284 -0.81 -18.31 4.46
C LEU A 284 -2.24 -18.47 4.99
N GLU A 285 -2.40 -18.65 6.30
CA GLU A 285 -3.72 -18.78 6.96
C GLU A 285 -4.59 -17.54 6.76
N LYS A 286 -3.97 -16.35 6.72
CA LYS A 286 -4.66 -15.07 6.50
C LYS A 286 -4.91 -14.74 5.03
N GLY A 287 -4.39 -15.56 4.11
CA GLY A 287 -4.52 -15.34 2.66
C GLY A 287 -3.78 -14.11 2.14
N THR A 288 -2.74 -13.66 2.85
CA THR A 288 -1.87 -12.56 2.38
C THR A 288 -0.81 -13.08 1.41
N ILE A 289 -0.50 -14.37 1.47
CA ILE A 289 0.36 -15.11 0.50
C ILE A 289 -0.40 -16.32 -0.06
N ASP A 290 0.08 -16.87 -1.17
CA ASP A 290 -0.55 -17.98 -1.88
C ASP A 290 0.14 -19.34 -1.61
N ARG A 291 1.44 -19.37 -1.25
CA ARG A 291 2.18 -20.61 -0.95
C ARG A 291 3.47 -20.35 -0.19
N ILE A 292 3.89 -21.35 0.61
CA ILE A 292 5.17 -21.37 1.32
C ILE A 292 6.20 -22.19 0.53
N ILE A 293 7.43 -21.67 0.43
CA ILE A 293 8.61 -22.39 -0.06
C ILE A 293 9.41 -22.85 1.17
N TYR A 294 9.45 -24.16 1.42
CA TYR A 294 10.19 -24.69 2.56
C TYR A 294 11.70 -24.63 2.34
N GLU A 295 12.38 -24.06 3.31
CA GLU A 295 13.84 -23.94 3.43
C GLU A 295 14.44 -25.15 4.17
N PRO A 296 15.76 -25.37 4.08
CA PRO A 296 16.47 -26.28 4.98
C PRO A 296 16.39 -25.81 6.45
N PRO A 297 16.73 -26.69 7.41
CA PRO A 297 16.78 -26.35 8.84
C PRO A 297 17.60 -25.08 9.09
N LEU A 298 17.05 -24.19 9.92
CA LEU A 298 17.60 -22.87 10.25
C LEU A 298 17.74 -21.89 9.07
N GLY A 299 17.13 -22.18 7.92
CA GLY A 299 17.08 -21.28 6.77
C GLY A 299 18.17 -21.53 5.73
N ALA A 300 17.87 -21.18 4.48
CA ALA A 300 18.82 -21.38 3.38
C ALA A 300 19.98 -20.37 3.43
N ARG A 301 21.15 -20.85 3.00
CA ARG A 301 22.42 -20.14 2.83
C ARG A 301 22.80 -20.06 1.35
N ARG A 302 23.90 -19.38 1.06
CA ARG A 302 24.38 -19.13 -0.31
C ARG A 302 24.85 -20.40 -1.04
N ASP A 303 25.24 -21.44 -0.30
CA ASP A 303 25.70 -22.72 -0.83
C ASP A 303 24.63 -23.82 -0.85
N ASP A 304 23.38 -23.50 -0.49
CA ASP A 304 22.25 -24.44 -0.53
C ASP A 304 21.68 -24.61 -1.95
N PHE A 305 22.46 -25.22 -2.85
CA PHE A 305 22.06 -25.46 -4.25
C PHE A 305 20.73 -26.23 -4.40
N THR A 306 20.41 -27.11 -3.44
CA THR A 306 19.14 -27.85 -3.41
C THR A 306 17.95 -26.91 -3.18
N PHE A 307 18.12 -25.87 -2.37
CA PHE A 307 17.10 -24.84 -2.16
C PHE A 307 16.91 -23.99 -3.42
N PHE A 308 17.99 -23.59 -4.10
CA PHE A 308 17.86 -22.82 -5.34
C PHE A 308 17.17 -23.61 -6.45
N ALA A 309 17.48 -24.91 -6.59
CA ALA A 309 16.77 -25.79 -7.53
C ALA A 309 15.26 -25.85 -7.21
N LYS A 310 14.90 -25.93 -5.93
CA LYS A 310 13.50 -25.90 -5.48
C LYS A 310 12.83 -24.54 -5.72
N LEU A 311 13.53 -23.44 -5.44
CA LEU A 311 13.06 -22.08 -5.68
C LEU A 311 12.77 -21.87 -7.17
N ARG A 312 13.68 -22.32 -8.04
CA ARG A 312 13.51 -22.30 -9.50
C ARG A 312 12.23 -23.03 -9.92
N ALA A 313 12.03 -24.26 -9.45
CA ALA A 313 10.84 -25.05 -9.75
C ALA A 313 9.55 -24.35 -9.26
N GLU A 314 9.57 -23.75 -8.07
CA GLU A 314 8.41 -23.03 -7.52
C GLU A 314 8.09 -21.74 -8.28
N MET A 315 9.10 -20.99 -8.74
CA MET A 315 8.91 -19.80 -9.58
C MET A 315 8.30 -20.17 -10.94
N LEU A 316 8.82 -21.21 -11.61
CA LEU A 316 8.24 -21.74 -12.86
C LEU A 316 6.78 -22.16 -12.67
N ARG A 317 6.51 -22.96 -11.62
CA ARG A 317 5.17 -23.45 -11.29
C ARG A 317 4.20 -22.32 -10.98
N ALA A 318 4.65 -21.27 -10.28
CA ALA A 318 3.83 -20.10 -9.97
C ALA A 318 3.46 -19.33 -11.25
N THR A 319 4.43 -19.12 -12.14
CA THR A 319 4.21 -18.43 -13.43
C THR A 319 3.26 -19.20 -14.32
N ASP A 320 3.47 -20.51 -14.45
CA ASP A 320 2.57 -21.38 -15.21
C ASP A 320 1.14 -21.36 -14.64
N LYS A 321 0.99 -21.37 -13.32
CA LYS A 321 -0.32 -21.31 -12.66
C LYS A 321 -1.07 -20.00 -12.97
N VAL A 322 -0.36 -18.86 -12.95
CA VAL A 322 -0.95 -17.56 -13.29
C VAL A 322 -1.38 -17.56 -14.76
N VAL A 323 -0.50 -17.95 -15.68
CA VAL A 323 -0.81 -18.00 -17.11
C VAL A 323 -1.99 -18.95 -17.40
N LEU A 324 -2.00 -20.15 -16.83
CA LEU A 324 -3.09 -21.11 -16.99
C LEU A 324 -4.44 -20.58 -16.49
N SER A 325 -4.45 -19.76 -15.44
CA SER A 325 -5.68 -19.18 -14.91
C SER A 325 -6.36 -18.19 -15.88
N THR A 326 -5.61 -17.64 -16.83
CA THR A 326 -6.12 -16.71 -17.85
C THR A 326 -6.69 -17.39 -19.09
N LYS A 327 -6.31 -18.65 -19.34
CA LYS A 327 -6.73 -19.40 -20.52
C LYS A 327 -8.20 -19.85 -20.36
N SER A 328 -9.02 -19.63 -21.40
CA SER A 328 -10.39 -20.16 -21.46
C SER A 328 -10.30 -21.64 -21.81
N PHE A 329 -10.39 -22.56 -20.85
CA PHE A 329 -10.35 -23.97 -21.21
C PHE A 329 -11.75 -24.51 -21.50
N SER A 330 -11.93 -24.96 -22.75
CA SER A 330 -12.76 -26.10 -23.10
C SER A 330 -12.29 -27.34 -22.31
N VAL A 331 -12.72 -27.42 -21.05
CA VAL A 331 -13.03 -28.58 -20.18
C VAL A 331 -12.04 -29.76 -20.03
N LEU A 332 -11.30 -30.19 -21.06
CA LEU A 332 -10.51 -31.44 -21.04
C LEU A 332 -9.12 -31.30 -20.39
N ARG A 333 -8.40 -30.21 -20.60
CA ARG A 333 -7.02 -30.03 -20.09
C ARG A 333 -6.96 -29.80 -18.57
N THR A 334 -7.99 -29.18 -18.00
CA THR A 334 -8.11 -28.99 -16.54
C THR A 334 -8.32 -30.31 -15.81
N TYR A 335 -8.94 -31.31 -16.45
CA TYR A 335 -9.13 -32.65 -15.90
C TYR A 335 -7.79 -33.39 -15.76
N GLU A 336 -6.91 -33.32 -16.77
CA GLU A 336 -5.57 -33.92 -16.71
C GLU A 336 -4.64 -33.21 -15.70
N ILE A 337 -4.68 -31.87 -15.63
CA ILE A 337 -3.89 -31.09 -14.67
C ILE A 337 -4.38 -31.31 -13.22
N ARG A 338 -5.69 -31.51 -13.01
CA ARG A 338 -6.24 -31.88 -11.69
C ARG A 338 -5.94 -33.33 -11.31
N ARG A 339 -5.90 -34.27 -12.27
CA ARG A 339 -5.58 -35.69 -12.01
C ARG A 339 -4.11 -35.90 -11.60
N LYS A 340 -3.20 -35.02 -12.03
CA LYS A 340 -1.79 -34.98 -11.55
C LYS A 340 -1.58 -34.24 -10.23
N LYS A 341 -2.61 -33.64 -9.64
CA LYS A 341 -2.53 -32.91 -8.36
C LYS A 341 -2.31 -33.83 -7.14
N HIS A 342 -2.20 -35.15 -7.36
CA HIS A 342 -1.85 -36.17 -6.36
C HIS A 342 -0.44 -36.74 -6.54
N GLN A 343 0.39 -36.21 -7.45
CA GLN A 343 1.82 -36.54 -7.51
C GLN A 343 2.65 -35.57 -6.63
N PRO A 344 3.77 -36.04 -6.05
CA PRO A 344 4.60 -35.25 -5.16
C PRO A 344 5.19 -34.00 -5.85
N ALA A 345 5.55 -33.01 -5.03
CA ALA A 345 5.81 -31.61 -5.37
C ALA A 345 7.03 -31.31 -6.29
N THR A 346 7.65 -32.33 -6.87
CA THR A 346 8.91 -32.24 -7.61
C THR A 346 8.78 -32.36 -9.13
N GLU A 347 7.62 -32.74 -9.68
CA GLU A 347 7.49 -32.90 -11.13
C GLU A 347 7.08 -31.58 -11.83
N GLU A 348 7.99 -31.03 -12.64
CA GLU A 348 7.73 -29.93 -13.56
C GLU A 348 6.56 -30.27 -14.50
N LEU A 349 5.71 -29.28 -14.78
CA LEU A 349 4.64 -29.43 -15.77
C LEU A 349 5.26 -29.72 -17.15
N GLN A 350 5.14 -30.97 -17.62
CA GLN A 350 5.59 -31.40 -18.95
C GLN A 350 4.67 -30.91 -20.10
N VAL A 351 4.16 -29.68 -19.99
CA VAL A 351 3.30 -29.06 -20.99
C VAL A 351 3.98 -27.78 -21.44
N GLU A 352 4.16 -27.65 -22.76
CA GLU A 352 4.64 -26.42 -23.36
C GLU A 352 3.59 -25.32 -23.16
N LEU A 353 3.93 -24.32 -22.36
CA LEU A 353 3.07 -23.19 -22.04
C LEU A 353 3.82 -21.88 -22.33
N PRO A 354 3.57 -21.22 -23.48
CA PRO A 354 4.10 -19.90 -23.71
C PRO A 354 3.50 -18.93 -22.70
N TRP A 355 4.34 -18.04 -22.18
CA TRP A 355 3.93 -17.03 -21.18
C TRP A 355 3.38 -15.76 -21.81
N ASP A 356 3.43 -15.64 -23.13
CA ASP A 356 2.77 -14.57 -23.88
C ASP A 356 1.25 -14.66 -23.74
N LEU A 357 0.63 -13.52 -23.45
CA LEU A 357 -0.81 -13.39 -23.27
C LEU A 357 -1.45 -12.62 -24.42
N ASN A 358 -2.55 -13.16 -24.95
CA ASN A 358 -3.39 -12.40 -25.90
C ASN A 358 -4.27 -11.35 -25.17
N LYS A 359 -4.94 -10.48 -25.92
CA LYS A 359 -5.75 -9.38 -25.36
C LYS A 359 -6.86 -9.85 -24.40
N ASP A 360 -7.48 -11.00 -24.65
CA ASP A 360 -8.54 -11.54 -23.80
C ASP A 360 -7.99 -12.20 -22.53
N GLU A 361 -6.84 -12.87 -22.63
CA GLU A 361 -6.10 -13.41 -21.49
C GLU A 361 -5.59 -12.30 -20.58
N ILE A 362 -5.06 -11.20 -21.16
CA ILE A 362 -4.71 -9.99 -20.42
C ILE A 362 -5.92 -9.43 -19.68
N ARG A 363 -7.08 -9.33 -20.34
CA ARG A 363 -8.32 -8.86 -19.68
C ARG A 363 -8.67 -9.75 -18.47
N ARG A 364 -8.62 -11.07 -18.63
CA ARG A 364 -8.88 -12.02 -17.54
C ARG A 364 -7.85 -11.93 -16.42
N LEU A 365 -6.57 -11.77 -16.74
CA LEU A 365 -5.51 -11.57 -15.75
C LEU A 365 -5.82 -10.37 -14.86
N LEU A 366 -6.15 -9.22 -15.48
CA LEU A 366 -6.49 -8.00 -14.78
C LEU A 366 -7.76 -8.15 -13.91
N GLU A 367 -8.77 -8.88 -14.40
CA GLU A 367 -9.98 -9.18 -13.63
C GLU A 367 -9.69 -10.10 -12.43
N LEU A 368 -8.87 -11.14 -12.60
CA LEU A 368 -8.47 -12.05 -11.53
C LEU A 368 -7.66 -11.31 -10.46
N ARG A 369 -6.72 -10.46 -10.88
CA ARG A 369 -5.93 -9.62 -9.97
C ARG A 369 -6.81 -8.66 -9.17
N SER A 370 -7.75 -7.99 -9.83
CA SER A 370 -8.70 -7.11 -9.14
C SER A 370 -9.53 -7.89 -8.10
N LYS A 371 -10.10 -9.04 -8.49
CA LYS A 371 -10.88 -9.90 -7.58
C LYS A 371 -10.04 -10.35 -6.38
N LYS A 372 -8.79 -10.76 -6.61
CA LYS A 372 -7.85 -11.18 -5.55
C LYS A 372 -7.66 -10.08 -4.51
N TYR A 373 -7.23 -8.88 -4.93
CA TYR A 373 -6.90 -7.80 -4.02
C TYR A 373 -8.11 -7.15 -3.34
N LEU A 374 -9.26 -7.07 -4.03
CA LEU A 374 -10.50 -6.59 -3.40
C LEU A 374 -11.06 -7.57 -2.37
N ALA A 375 -10.77 -8.88 -2.49
CA ALA A 375 -11.17 -9.89 -1.53
C ALA A 375 -10.25 -9.99 -0.29
N MET A 376 -9.01 -9.50 -0.38
CA MET A 376 -8.07 -9.52 0.74
C MET A 376 -8.58 -8.73 1.95
N GLY A 377 -8.29 -9.23 3.15
CA GLY A 377 -8.63 -8.56 4.41
C GLY A 377 -10.13 -8.49 4.75
N LYS A 378 -11.01 -9.18 4.00
CA LYS A 378 -12.45 -9.24 4.34
C LYS A 378 -12.73 -9.90 5.68
N ASN A 379 -11.88 -10.81 6.13
CA ASN A 379 -12.01 -11.49 7.42
C ASN A 379 -11.51 -10.64 8.60
N GLY A 380 -11.01 -9.42 8.35
CA GLY A 380 -10.35 -8.57 9.34
C GLY A 380 -11.29 -7.62 10.12
N PHE A 381 -12.58 -7.57 9.79
CA PHE A 381 -13.56 -6.67 10.40
C PHE A 381 -14.86 -7.39 10.75
N ALA A 382 -15.70 -6.76 11.57
CA ALA A 382 -17.01 -7.27 11.95
C ALA A 382 -18.13 -6.49 11.24
N GLY A 383 -19.24 -7.18 10.94
CA GLY A 383 -20.39 -6.63 10.20
C GLY A 383 -20.38 -7.04 8.73
N GLN A 384 -21.56 -7.17 8.13
CA GLN A 384 -21.70 -7.41 6.70
C GLN A 384 -21.54 -6.10 5.92
N ALA A 385 -20.96 -6.21 4.74
CA ALA A 385 -20.97 -5.12 3.77
C ALA A 385 -22.40 -4.88 3.30
N ASP A 386 -22.83 -3.61 3.14
CA ASP A 386 -24.16 -3.27 2.57
C ASP A 386 -24.40 -3.93 1.19
N ALA A 387 -23.34 -4.38 0.51
CA ALA A 387 -23.39 -5.08 -0.78
C ALA A 387 -23.72 -6.59 -0.70
N GLU A 388 -23.67 -7.20 0.49
CA GLU A 388 -23.91 -8.64 0.70
C GLU A 388 -25.34 -8.95 1.20
N ASP A 389 -26.16 -7.91 1.45
CA ASP A 389 -27.54 -8.04 1.91
C ASP A 389 -28.55 -8.33 0.78
N GLY A 390 -28.75 -9.61 0.47
CA GLY A 390 -30.00 -10.12 -0.11
C GLY A 390 -30.31 -9.83 -1.59
N LEU A 391 -31.21 -10.63 -2.15
CA LEU A 391 -31.67 -10.56 -3.55
C LEU A 391 -32.15 -9.14 -3.93
N TYR A 392 -32.76 -8.43 -2.98
CA TYR A 392 -33.30 -7.08 -3.15
C TYR A 392 -32.22 -6.02 -3.41
N ASN A 393 -31.12 -5.98 -2.64
CA ASN A 393 -30.04 -5.03 -2.93
C ASN A 393 -29.32 -5.40 -4.22
N LEU A 394 -29.22 -6.69 -4.55
CA LEU A 394 -28.61 -7.13 -5.81
C LEU A 394 -29.44 -6.68 -7.03
N LEU A 395 -30.76 -6.77 -6.94
CA LEU A 395 -31.71 -6.20 -7.90
C LEU A 395 -31.61 -4.67 -7.96
N LYS A 396 -31.54 -3.99 -6.82
CA LYS A 396 -31.33 -2.54 -6.74
C LYS A 396 -30.01 -2.10 -7.39
N ILE A 397 -28.93 -2.83 -7.14
CA ILE A 397 -27.61 -2.57 -7.72
C ILE A 397 -27.64 -2.77 -9.23
N LYS A 398 -28.27 -3.85 -9.71
CA LYS A 398 -28.42 -4.11 -11.15
C LYS A 398 -29.27 -3.04 -11.84
N THR A 399 -30.40 -2.66 -11.24
CA THR A 399 -31.30 -1.61 -11.77
C THR A 399 -30.64 -0.24 -11.73
N GLU A 400 -29.95 0.13 -10.63
CA GLU A 400 -29.14 1.37 -10.56
C GLU A 400 -28.05 1.36 -11.63
N LYS A 401 -27.31 0.26 -11.78
CA LYS A 401 -26.26 0.14 -12.80
C LYS A 401 -26.85 0.30 -14.20
N ALA A 402 -27.95 -0.38 -14.51
CA ALA A 402 -28.65 -0.24 -15.78
C ALA A 402 -29.11 1.22 -16.02
N TYR A 403 -29.67 1.86 -14.99
CA TYR A 403 -30.10 3.26 -15.04
C TYR A 403 -28.93 4.21 -15.31
N TYR A 404 -27.83 4.11 -14.56
CA TYR A 404 -26.67 5.00 -14.73
C TYR A 404 -25.89 4.70 -16.01
N THR A 405 -25.86 3.45 -16.47
CA THR A 405 -25.30 3.09 -17.78
C THR A 405 -26.16 3.66 -18.90
N LEU A 406 -27.49 3.49 -18.86
CA LEU A 406 -28.41 4.08 -19.85
C LEU A 406 -28.29 5.61 -19.86
N ARG A 407 -28.34 6.25 -18.68
CA ARG A 407 -28.35 7.71 -18.54
C ARG A 407 -27.03 8.36 -18.96
N TYR A 408 -25.90 7.77 -18.62
CA TYR A 408 -24.60 8.40 -18.84
C TYR A 408 -23.78 7.77 -19.97
N ASP A 409 -23.85 6.45 -20.22
CA ASP A 409 -23.06 5.83 -21.30
C ASP A 409 -23.80 5.82 -22.63
N ILE A 410 -25.13 5.71 -22.63
CA ILE A 410 -25.92 5.71 -23.87
C ILE A 410 -26.41 7.12 -24.17
N MET A 411 -27.27 7.69 -23.32
CA MET A 411 -27.89 8.99 -23.61
C MET A 411 -26.89 10.14 -23.67
N LYS A 412 -25.90 10.19 -22.78
CA LYS A 412 -24.92 11.28 -22.73
C LYS A 412 -23.85 11.17 -23.83
N ASN A 413 -23.40 9.95 -24.17
CA ASN A 413 -22.49 9.78 -25.31
C ASN A 413 -23.18 10.11 -26.63
N HIS A 414 -24.45 9.72 -26.80
CA HIS A 414 -25.24 10.13 -27.96
C HIS A 414 -25.43 11.64 -27.98
N LYS A 415 -25.75 12.27 -26.84
CA LYS A 415 -25.84 13.74 -26.75
C LYS A 415 -24.51 14.42 -27.05
N ARG A 416 -23.36 13.87 -26.63
CA ARG A 416 -22.02 14.38 -26.94
C ARG A 416 -21.66 14.17 -28.41
N GLN A 417 -21.96 13.03 -29.01
CA GLN A 417 -21.77 12.77 -30.44
C GLN A 417 -22.64 13.71 -31.26
N VAL A 418 -23.92 13.87 -30.92
CA VAL A 418 -24.82 14.83 -31.57
C VAL A 418 -24.31 16.26 -31.40
N ARG A 419 -23.82 16.66 -30.22
CA ARG A 419 -23.24 18.00 -30.00
C ARG A 419 -21.93 18.20 -30.73
N LYS A 420 -21.10 17.15 -30.85
CA LYS A 420 -19.86 17.17 -31.61
C LYS A 420 -20.15 17.26 -33.11
N VAL A 421 -21.08 16.47 -33.63
CA VAL A 421 -21.59 16.58 -34.99
C VAL A 421 -22.20 17.96 -35.22
N ILE A 422 -23.02 18.49 -34.32
CA ILE A 422 -23.56 19.86 -34.43
C ILE A 422 -22.42 20.89 -34.44
N ASN A 423 -21.41 20.76 -33.58
CA ASN A 423 -20.29 21.70 -33.51
C ASN A 423 -19.36 21.59 -34.73
N ASP A 424 -19.13 20.38 -35.24
CA ASP A 424 -18.33 20.09 -36.43
C ASP A 424 -19.09 20.55 -37.70
N VAL A 425 -20.43 20.41 -37.72
CA VAL A 425 -21.33 20.85 -38.81
C VAL A 425 -21.69 22.34 -38.71
N THR A 426 -21.54 23.00 -37.55
CA THR A 426 -21.62 24.48 -37.50
C THR A 426 -20.47 25.16 -38.23
N GLY A 427 -19.42 24.43 -38.61
CA GLY A 427 -18.44 24.91 -39.59
C GLY A 427 -18.93 24.85 -41.04
N GLU A 428 -19.84 23.93 -41.38
CA GLU A 428 -20.30 23.68 -42.74
C GLU A 428 -21.78 23.26 -42.76
N SER A 429 -22.67 24.20 -43.08
CA SER A 429 -24.08 24.05 -43.47
C SER A 429 -25.15 23.80 -42.36
N HIS A 430 -26.04 24.79 -42.21
CA HIS A 430 -27.06 24.88 -41.15
C HIS A 430 -28.39 24.13 -41.40
N VAL A 431 -28.57 23.46 -42.55
CA VAL A 431 -29.93 23.10 -43.03
C VAL A 431 -30.32 21.61 -42.80
N MET A 432 -29.39 20.69 -42.55
CA MET A 432 -29.72 19.26 -42.43
C MET A 432 -30.08 18.75 -41.01
N ILE A 433 -29.91 19.56 -39.96
CA ILE A 433 -29.97 19.08 -38.56
C ILE A 433 -31.40 18.83 -38.03
N ARG A 434 -32.42 19.50 -38.58
CA ARG A 434 -33.81 19.37 -38.06
C ARG A 434 -34.45 18.00 -38.34
N ARG A 435 -34.23 17.40 -39.50
CA ARG A 435 -34.82 16.09 -39.87
C ARG A 435 -34.28 14.91 -39.05
N ILE A 436 -33.07 15.00 -38.51
CA ILE A 436 -32.43 13.92 -37.74
C ILE A 436 -32.80 14.00 -36.25
N THR A 437 -33.17 15.18 -35.76
CA THR A 437 -33.39 15.42 -34.32
C THR A 437 -34.86 15.29 -33.88
N GLU A 438 -35.81 15.32 -34.81
CA GLU A 438 -37.26 15.19 -34.54
C GLU A 438 -37.69 13.85 -33.90
N PRO A 439 -37.27 12.66 -34.37
CA PRO A 439 -37.71 11.41 -33.74
C PRO A 439 -37.12 11.20 -32.34
N ILE A 440 -36.09 11.96 -31.96
CA ILE A 440 -35.36 11.81 -30.70
C ILE A 440 -35.91 12.76 -29.63
N ASN A 441 -36.35 13.96 -30.01
CA ASN A 441 -36.97 14.90 -29.08
C ASN A 441 -38.31 14.37 -28.55
N SER A 442 -39.11 13.69 -29.38
CA SER A 442 -40.36 13.06 -28.92
C SER A 442 -40.10 11.92 -27.92
N PHE A 443 -39.01 11.18 -28.10
CA PHE A 443 -38.60 10.11 -27.18
C PHE A 443 -38.06 10.65 -25.85
N MET A 444 -37.37 11.81 -25.86
CA MET A 444 -36.94 12.50 -24.64
C MET A 444 -38.10 13.16 -23.88
N GLU A 445 -39.12 13.66 -24.57
CA GLU A 445 -40.33 14.21 -23.94
C GLU A 445 -41.17 13.13 -23.26
N LEU A 446 -41.20 11.91 -23.80
CA LEU A 446 -41.93 10.77 -23.23
C LEU A 446 -41.41 10.32 -21.85
N TRP A 447 -40.15 10.62 -21.53
CA TRP A 447 -39.48 10.21 -20.27
C TRP A 447 -39.09 11.38 -19.36
N GLY A 448 -39.32 12.61 -19.79
CA GLY A 448 -38.92 13.82 -19.07
C GLY A 448 -39.96 14.26 -18.02
N LYS A 449 -39.82 13.83 -16.76
CA LYS A 449 -40.40 14.59 -15.65
C LYS A 449 -39.75 15.98 -15.62
N LYS A 450 -40.55 17.04 -15.80
CA LYS A 450 -40.14 18.45 -15.66
C LYS A 450 -39.48 18.68 -14.29
N GLN A 451 -38.16 18.63 -14.25
CA GLN A 451 -37.37 19.17 -13.15
C GLN A 451 -37.32 20.68 -13.37
N LYS A 452 -37.74 21.47 -12.38
CA LYS A 452 -37.55 22.93 -12.37
C LYS A 452 -36.06 23.19 -12.60
N ASN A 453 -35.73 23.81 -13.73
CA ASN A 453 -34.39 24.30 -14.02
C ASN A 453 -34.12 25.48 -13.08
N ASP A 454 -33.40 25.23 -11.98
CA ASP A 454 -32.61 26.29 -11.38
C ASP A 454 -31.54 26.70 -12.40
N LYS A 455 -31.59 27.96 -12.83
CA LYS A 455 -30.62 28.51 -13.78
C LYS A 455 -29.22 28.37 -13.17
N PRO A 456 -28.22 27.86 -13.90
CA PRO A 456 -26.85 27.88 -13.42
C PRO A 456 -26.43 29.34 -13.22
N GLN A 457 -25.96 29.69 -12.01
CA GLN A 457 -25.34 30.98 -11.74
C GLN A 457 -24.19 31.16 -12.74
N ARG A 458 -24.22 32.26 -13.50
CA ARG A 458 -23.16 32.62 -14.45
C ARG A 458 -21.86 32.83 -13.68
N LEU A 459 -20.79 32.17 -14.12
CA LEU A 459 -19.44 32.38 -13.59
C LEU A 459 -18.99 33.81 -13.90
N ILE A 460 -18.48 34.49 -12.87
CA ILE A 460 -17.74 35.75 -12.98
C ILE A 460 -16.53 35.48 -13.89
N THR A 461 -16.48 36.16 -15.03
CA THR A 461 -15.34 36.11 -15.96
C THR A 461 -14.45 37.31 -15.66
N TYR A 462 -13.16 37.09 -15.41
CA TYR A 462 -12.19 38.18 -15.30
C TYR A 462 -11.72 38.56 -16.70
N THR A 463 -11.97 39.79 -17.13
CA THR A 463 -11.25 40.37 -18.28
C THR A 463 -9.88 40.84 -17.83
N GLY A 464 -8.88 40.75 -18.71
CA GLY A 464 -7.46 40.96 -18.42
C GLY A 464 -7.05 42.35 -17.90
N ASN A 465 -7.99 43.27 -17.67
CA ASN A 465 -7.73 44.64 -17.23
C ASN A 465 -8.28 44.99 -15.83
N GLY A 466 -8.66 44.00 -15.02
CA GLY A 466 -8.84 44.22 -13.57
C GLY A 466 -9.99 45.14 -13.14
N GLN A 467 -11.00 45.37 -13.98
CA GLN A 467 -12.24 46.05 -13.56
C GLN A 467 -13.39 45.04 -13.35
N LEU A 468 -14.10 45.20 -12.22
CA LEU A 468 -15.17 44.33 -11.74
C LEU A 468 -16.52 44.70 -12.36
N ASP A 469 -17.29 43.69 -12.77
CA ASP A 469 -18.66 43.85 -13.25
C ASP A 469 -19.60 44.19 -12.07
N ALA A 470 -20.25 45.35 -12.11
CA ALA A 470 -20.90 46.00 -10.97
C ALA A 470 -22.32 45.47 -10.61
N GLN A 471 -22.74 44.32 -11.15
CA GLN A 471 -24.13 43.83 -11.00
C GLN A 471 -24.26 42.40 -10.47
N SER A 472 -23.32 41.95 -9.62
CA SER A 472 -23.53 40.74 -8.81
C SER A 472 -23.76 41.15 -7.35
N PRO A 473 -24.85 40.75 -6.69
CA PRO A 473 -24.99 41.01 -5.26
C PRO A 473 -23.81 40.36 -4.54
N ARG A 474 -23.02 41.17 -3.84
CA ARG A 474 -22.01 40.68 -2.91
C ARG A 474 -22.76 39.99 -1.79
N VAL A 475 -22.86 38.66 -1.85
CA VAL A 475 -23.04 37.88 -0.62
C VAL A 475 -21.69 37.97 0.08
N ASP A 476 -21.67 38.64 1.21
CA ASP A 476 -20.48 38.77 2.05
C ASP A 476 -20.01 37.35 2.42
N PRO A 477 -18.75 36.95 2.16
CA PRO A 477 -18.25 35.61 2.55
C PRO A 477 -18.35 35.34 4.06
N LEU A 478 -18.60 36.38 4.85
CA LEU A 478 -18.74 36.37 6.31
C LEU A 478 -20.20 36.28 6.81
N GLU A 479 -21.22 36.35 5.94
CA GLU A 479 -22.60 36.05 6.36
C GLU A 479 -22.83 34.53 6.44
N LEU A 480 -22.17 33.92 7.43
CA LEU A 480 -22.31 32.52 7.85
C LEU A 480 -23.31 32.43 9.01
N THR A 481 -24.46 33.11 8.92
CA THR A 481 -25.42 33.28 10.03
C THR A 481 -26.17 32.00 10.44
N ASP A 482 -26.02 30.90 9.69
CA ASP A 482 -26.62 29.58 10.00
C ASP A 482 -25.59 28.45 10.18
N THR A 483 -24.32 28.77 10.49
CA THR A 483 -23.25 27.76 10.50
C THR A 483 -22.91 27.18 11.86
N TYR A 484 -22.47 25.91 11.83
CA TYR A 484 -22.00 25.22 13.01
C TYR A 484 -20.73 25.88 13.54
N THR A 485 -20.85 26.47 14.71
CA THR A 485 -19.72 26.99 15.50
C THR A 485 -19.12 25.88 16.35
N SER A 486 -17.78 25.82 16.39
CA SER A 486 -17.10 24.83 17.23
C SER A 486 -17.42 25.06 18.71
N PRO A 487 -17.69 24.00 19.51
CA PRO A 487 -17.83 24.13 20.95
C PRO A 487 -16.59 24.72 21.66
N LEU A 488 -15.43 24.70 20.99
CA LEU A 488 -14.22 25.35 21.49
C LEU A 488 -14.40 26.87 21.63
N ALA A 489 -15.24 27.50 20.79
CA ALA A 489 -15.52 28.93 20.84
C ALA A 489 -16.19 29.37 22.15
N ASN A 490 -16.83 28.45 22.88
CA ASN A 490 -17.46 28.78 24.17
C ASN A 490 -16.46 28.98 25.33
N LYS A 491 -15.17 28.76 25.10
CA LYS A 491 -14.14 28.93 26.13
C LYS A 491 -13.59 30.35 26.07
N ASP A 492 -13.94 31.15 27.07
CA ASP A 492 -13.41 32.50 27.22
C ASP A 492 -11.97 32.48 27.78
N ARG A 493 -10.99 32.42 26.87
CA ARG A 493 -9.56 32.57 27.18
C ARG A 493 -8.80 32.94 25.91
N THR A 494 -7.56 33.42 26.08
CA THR A 494 -6.64 33.62 24.96
C THR A 494 -5.76 32.39 24.73
N VAL A 495 -5.25 32.24 23.51
CA VAL A 495 -4.27 31.23 23.13
C VAL A 495 -3.17 31.87 22.28
N THR A 496 -1.93 31.58 22.62
CA THR A 496 -0.77 32.03 21.84
C THR A 496 -0.58 31.14 20.61
N CYS A 497 -0.30 31.76 19.46
CA CYS A 497 -0.03 31.02 18.23
C CYS A 497 1.29 30.23 18.33
N PRO A 498 1.36 28.96 17.88
CA PRO A 498 2.63 28.22 17.82
C PRO A 498 3.71 28.88 16.97
N ASN A 499 3.31 29.80 16.10
CA ASN A 499 4.18 30.55 15.20
C ASN A 499 4.47 31.99 15.69
N ALA A 500 4.09 32.32 16.94
CA ALA A 500 4.24 33.66 17.49
C ALA A 500 5.69 34.15 17.45
N ASP A 501 6.65 33.34 17.89
CA ASP A 501 8.08 33.70 17.91
C ASP A 501 8.63 34.04 16.52
N LYS A 502 8.10 33.40 15.47
CA LYS A 502 8.58 33.58 14.09
C LYS A 502 7.90 34.73 13.36
N HIS A 503 6.64 35.00 13.68
CA HIS A 503 5.79 35.92 12.90
C HIS A 503 5.25 37.11 13.72
N GLY A 504 5.60 37.23 15.00
CA GLY A 504 5.09 38.27 15.89
C GLY A 504 3.56 38.21 16.06
N CYS A 505 3.01 37.00 16.17
CA CYS A 505 1.56 36.83 16.30
C CYS A 505 1.07 37.34 17.65
N LYS A 506 -0.04 38.08 17.66
CA LYS A 506 -0.74 38.45 18.89
C LYS A 506 -1.43 37.23 19.51
N ASP A 507 -1.71 37.31 20.80
CA ASP A 507 -2.58 36.34 21.47
C ASP A 507 -3.99 36.39 20.87
N LEU A 508 -4.55 35.22 20.60
CA LEU A 508 -5.82 35.07 19.89
C LEU A 508 -6.92 34.75 20.91
N TRP A 509 -8.02 35.50 20.87
CA TRP A 509 -9.20 35.19 21.69
C TRP A 509 -9.93 33.98 21.10
N ILE A 510 -10.17 32.95 21.92
CA ILE A 510 -10.71 31.67 21.45
C ILE A 510 -12.12 31.77 20.84
N PRO A 511 -13.06 32.56 21.39
CA PRO A 511 -14.37 32.76 20.78
C PRO A 511 -14.28 33.24 19.34
N ASP A 512 -13.50 34.28 19.06
CA ASP A 512 -13.29 34.78 17.69
C ASP A 512 -12.53 33.78 16.83
N LEU A 513 -11.47 33.18 17.37
CA LEU A 513 -10.63 32.25 16.64
C LEU A 513 -11.45 31.09 16.05
N TYR A 514 -12.31 30.45 16.86
CA TYR A 514 -13.09 29.29 16.42
C TYR A 514 -14.50 29.64 15.94
N GLY A 515 -15.02 30.82 16.30
CA GLY A 515 -16.31 31.34 15.87
C GLY A 515 -16.24 31.97 14.48
N GLU A 516 -15.42 32.99 14.32
CA GLU A 516 -15.38 33.82 13.11
C GLU A 516 -14.27 33.38 12.15
N PHE A 517 -13.09 33.05 12.68
CA PHE A 517 -11.92 32.77 11.85
C PHE A 517 -11.73 31.29 11.50
N ALA A 518 -12.70 30.42 11.82
CA ALA A 518 -12.64 29.00 11.53
C ALA A 518 -11.36 28.31 12.04
N GLY A 519 -10.83 28.74 13.19
CA GLY A 519 -9.58 28.24 13.77
C GLY A 519 -8.33 28.67 13.00
N VAL A 520 -8.36 29.77 12.24
CA VAL A 520 -7.21 30.29 11.50
C VAL A 520 -6.67 31.55 12.18
N CYS A 521 -5.38 31.56 12.49
CA CYS A 521 -4.70 32.76 13.00
C CYS A 521 -4.71 33.87 11.93
N GLU A 522 -5.23 35.04 12.28
CA GLU A 522 -5.30 36.18 11.37
C GLU A 522 -3.92 36.68 10.92
N THR A 523 -2.92 36.64 11.80
CA THR A 523 -1.58 37.18 11.53
C THR A 523 -0.76 36.29 10.59
N CYS A 524 -0.55 35.02 10.96
CA CYS A 524 0.32 34.11 10.20
C CYS A 524 -0.44 33.09 9.32
N GLY A 525 -1.77 33.00 9.46
CA GLY A 525 -2.58 31.99 8.80
C GLY A 525 -2.33 30.56 9.30
N HIS A 526 -1.82 30.38 10.53
CA HIS A 526 -1.73 29.06 11.14
C HIS A 526 -3.13 28.49 11.41
N HIS A 527 -3.36 27.25 10.99
CA HIS A 527 -4.63 26.58 11.17
C HIS A 527 -4.55 25.70 12.42
N PHE A 528 -5.29 26.07 13.44
CA PHE A 528 -5.46 25.27 14.64
C PHE A 528 -6.32 24.03 14.33
N PRO A 529 -6.06 22.87 14.96
CA PRO A 529 -6.89 21.69 14.79
C PRO A 529 -8.35 21.98 15.15
N LEU A 530 -9.26 21.54 14.29
CA LEU A 530 -10.71 21.58 14.50
C LEU A 530 -11.28 20.17 14.53
N GLU A 531 -12.41 20.00 15.20
CA GLU A 531 -13.14 18.74 15.21
C GLU A 531 -13.72 18.40 13.83
N HIS A 532 -13.90 17.10 13.57
CA HIS A 532 -14.40 16.63 12.28
C HIS A 532 -15.83 17.13 11.97
N GLN A 533 -16.64 17.39 13.00
CA GLN A 533 -18.01 17.89 12.90
C GLN A 533 -18.07 19.27 12.23
N TRP A 534 -17.10 20.14 12.52
CA TRP A 534 -17.02 21.45 11.90
C TRP A 534 -16.98 21.33 10.37
N TYR A 535 -16.16 20.41 9.85
CA TYR A 535 -16.06 20.18 8.41
C TYR A 535 -17.32 19.59 7.81
N LEU A 536 -17.98 18.66 8.51
CA LEU A 536 -19.22 18.06 8.04
C LEU A 536 -20.32 19.11 7.83
N GLN A 537 -20.43 20.08 8.73
CA GLN A 537 -21.50 21.08 8.68
C GLN A 537 -21.16 22.27 7.78
N ASN A 538 -19.89 22.66 7.68
CA ASN A 538 -19.49 23.88 6.96
C ASN A 538 -19.11 23.64 5.48
N ILE A 539 -18.54 22.48 5.15
CA ILE A 539 -18.03 22.22 3.79
C ILE A 539 -19.13 21.72 2.85
N PHE A 540 -20.12 20.99 3.35
CA PHE A 540 -21.17 20.35 2.54
C PHE A 540 -22.50 21.13 2.62
N ASP A 541 -23.40 20.91 1.66
CA ASP A 541 -24.71 21.56 1.65
C ASP A 541 -25.54 21.10 2.86
N PRO A 542 -26.29 21.99 3.54
CA PRO A 542 -27.15 21.62 4.65
C PRO A 542 -28.10 20.47 4.32
N GLY A 543 -28.22 19.49 5.22
CA GLY A 543 -29.07 18.31 5.03
C GLY A 543 -28.66 17.37 3.90
N SER A 544 -27.47 17.54 3.29
CA SER A 544 -27.02 16.69 2.19
C SER A 544 -26.32 15.39 2.61
N ILE A 545 -25.90 15.30 3.88
CA ILE A 545 -25.10 14.19 4.39
C ILE A 545 -25.96 12.97 4.67
N SER A 546 -25.61 11.85 4.04
CA SER A 546 -26.21 10.54 4.31
C SER A 546 -25.11 9.48 4.39
N GLN A 547 -24.87 8.96 5.60
CA GLN A 547 -23.85 7.95 5.88
C GLN A 547 -24.28 6.57 5.36
N PHE A 548 -23.30 5.78 4.90
CA PHE A 548 -23.47 4.39 4.49
C PHE A 548 -22.28 3.54 5.01
N ASN A 549 -22.37 2.22 4.96
CA ASN A 549 -21.41 1.30 5.57
C ASN A 549 -21.24 1.53 7.09
N THR A 550 -22.29 1.94 7.79
CA THR A 550 -22.25 2.15 9.25
C THR A 550 -22.07 0.84 10.00
N GLU A 551 -22.47 -0.27 9.39
CA GLU A 551 -22.42 -1.59 10.02
C GLU A 551 -21.01 -2.15 10.17
N ILE A 552 -20.12 -1.86 9.21
CA ILE A 552 -18.73 -2.30 9.22
C ILE A 552 -17.99 -1.69 10.41
N SER A 553 -17.37 -2.56 11.20
CA SER A 553 -16.82 -2.27 12.52
C SER A 553 -15.38 -2.77 12.63
N ALA A 554 -14.51 -1.94 13.20
CA ALA A 554 -13.13 -2.32 13.48
C ALA A 554 -13.09 -3.51 14.47
N GLY A 555 -12.32 -4.55 14.11
CA GLY A 555 -12.18 -5.81 14.84
C GLY A 555 -10.75 -6.05 15.34
N ASN A 556 -10.56 -7.21 15.99
CA ASN A 556 -9.26 -7.67 16.49
C ASN A 556 -8.91 -9.04 15.87
N PRO A 557 -8.59 -9.09 14.56
CA PRO A 557 -8.44 -10.36 13.83
C PRO A 557 -7.20 -11.17 14.24
N LEU A 558 -6.23 -10.55 14.93
CA LEU A 558 -5.04 -11.24 15.43
C LEU A 558 -5.15 -11.68 16.88
N ASN A 559 -6.30 -11.45 17.55
CA ASN A 559 -6.44 -11.61 18.99
C ASN A 559 -5.35 -10.85 19.77
N TYR A 560 -4.99 -9.66 19.28
CA TYR A 560 -3.96 -8.82 19.88
C TYR A 560 -4.36 -8.43 21.31
N THR A 561 -3.52 -8.75 22.28
CA THR A 561 -3.83 -8.60 23.71
C THR A 561 -4.16 -7.15 24.07
N GLY A 562 -5.25 -6.93 24.82
CA GLY A 562 -5.71 -5.60 25.23
C GLY A 562 -6.26 -4.71 24.09
N PHE A 563 -6.23 -5.18 22.83
CA PHE A 563 -6.69 -4.37 21.70
C PHE A 563 -8.21 -4.26 21.64
N THR A 564 -8.94 -5.31 21.99
CA THR A 564 -10.41 -5.33 22.01
C THR A 564 -10.99 -4.25 22.94
N GLU A 565 -10.44 -4.12 24.15
CA GLU A 565 -10.85 -3.08 25.11
C GLU A 565 -10.53 -1.67 24.61
N ARG A 566 -9.36 -1.48 24.00
CA ARG A 566 -8.96 -0.20 23.39
C ARG A 566 -9.89 0.19 22.23
N LEU A 567 -10.35 -0.78 21.44
CA LEU A 567 -11.36 -0.57 20.39
C LEU A 567 -12.71 -0.20 21.00
N GLN A 568 -13.16 -0.91 22.04
CA GLN A 568 -14.43 -0.62 22.70
C GLN A 568 -14.44 0.79 23.29
N ARG A 569 -13.38 1.19 24.01
CA ARG A 569 -13.21 2.57 24.50
C ARG A 569 -13.29 3.62 23.39
N SER A 570 -12.72 3.32 22.22
CA SER A 570 -12.78 4.22 21.06
C SER A 570 -14.20 4.30 20.49
N LYS A 571 -14.93 3.17 20.44
CA LYS A 571 -16.34 3.11 20.03
C LYS A 571 -17.24 3.87 21.02
N ASP A 572 -17.02 3.72 22.31
CA ASP A 572 -17.81 4.37 23.35
C ASP A 572 -17.60 5.89 23.37
N LYS A 573 -16.36 6.34 23.18
CA LYS A 573 -15.99 7.76 23.09
C LYS A 573 -16.56 8.43 21.84
N THR A 574 -16.46 7.78 20.69
CA THR A 574 -16.83 8.40 19.40
C THR A 574 -18.26 8.11 18.98
N LYS A 575 -18.92 7.12 19.59
CA LYS A 575 -20.20 6.54 19.14
C LYS A 575 -20.15 6.04 17.69
N LYS A 576 -18.95 5.68 17.20
CA LYS A 576 -18.71 5.20 15.84
C LYS A 576 -17.96 3.88 15.87
N ARG A 577 -18.17 3.05 14.84
CA ARG A 577 -17.63 1.67 14.79
C ARG A 577 -16.23 1.56 14.17
N SER A 578 -15.74 2.57 13.47
CA SER A 578 -14.45 2.58 12.74
C SER A 578 -13.92 4.00 12.54
N GLY A 579 -12.64 4.15 12.21
CA GLY A 579 -12.01 5.46 11.95
C GLY A 579 -12.18 6.04 10.54
N ASN A 580 -12.97 5.39 9.68
CA ASN A 580 -13.38 5.91 8.38
C ASN A 580 -14.89 6.12 8.34
N MET A 581 -15.32 7.33 7.96
CA MET A 581 -16.71 7.69 7.75
C MET A 581 -16.99 7.85 6.25
N THR A 582 -17.97 7.12 5.74
CA THR A 582 -18.35 7.14 4.33
C THR A 582 -19.77 7.69 4.18
N PHE A 583 -19.95 8.69 3.33
CA PHE A 583 -21.23 9.36 3.16
C PHE A 583 -21.45 9.97 1.77
N HIS A 584 -22.71 10.10 1.40
CA HIS A 584 -23.17 10.97 0.33
C HIS A 584 -23.17 12.42 0.81
N ALA A 585 -22.74 13.35 -0.03
CA ALA A 585 -22.85 14.78 0.24
C ALA A 585 -23.13 15.57 -1.03
N ARG A 586 -23.46 16.85 -0.88
CA ARG A 586 -23.49 17.83 -1.96
C ARG A 586 -22.56 19.00 -1.64
N VAL A 587 -21.94 19.56 -2.66
CA VAL A 587 -21.16 20.80 -2.57
C VAL A 587 -21.65 21.72 -3.68
N ASN A 588 -22.37 22.78 -3.29
CA ASN A 588 -23.03 23.72 -4.20
C ASN A 588 -23.85 22.99 -5.29
N GLY A 589 -24.66 22.01 -4.87
CA GLY A 589 -25.50 21.21 -5.76
C GLY A 589 -24.81 20.02 -6.45
N ILE A 590 -23.48 19.92 -6.44
CA ILE A 590 -22.77 18.77 -7.03
C ILE A 590 -22.79 17.59 -6.07
N HIS A 591 -23.39 16.46 -6.50
CA HIS A 591 -23.41 15.23 -5.72
C HIS A 591 -22.04 14.54 -5.72
N ILE A 592 -21.49 14.30 -4.53
CA ILE A 592 -20.21 13.64 -4.33
C ILE A 592 -20.33 12.47 -3.35
N ILE A 593 -19.36 11.55 -3.43
CA ILE A 593 -19.10 10.53 -2.41
C ILE A 593 -17.90 11.00 -1.61
N VAL A 594 -18.00 10.93 -0.28
CA VAL A 594 -16.91 11.31 0.62
C VAL A 594 -16.52 10.11 1.47
N THR A 595 -15.22 9.90 1.59
CA THR A 595 -14.61 9.02 2.59
C THR A 595 -13.71 9.88 3.47
N MET A 596 -13.96 9.85 4.78
CA MET A 596 -13.32 10.71 5.74
C MET A 596 -12.58 9.90 6.80
N LEU A 597 -11.25 10.02 6.83
CA LEU A 597 -10.42 9.50 7.92
C LEU A 597 -10.33 10.55 9.01
N TYR A 598 -10.80 10.23 10.23
CA TYR A 598 -10.91 11.21 11.31
C TYR A 598 -10.13 10.81 12.57
N SER A 599 -9.62 11.82 13.30
CA SER A 599 -8.66 11.63 14.39
C SER A 599 -9.23 10.89 15.60
N ASP A 600 -10.50 11.11 15.94
CA ASP A 600 -11.02 10.75 17.26
C ASP A 600 -11.09 9.24 17.48
N PHE A 601 -11.15 8.47 16.39
CA PHE A 601 -11.04 7.03 16.42
C PHE A 601 -9.60 6.61 16.13
N ARG A 602 -8.81 6.43 17.20
CA ARG A 602 -7.42 5.94 17.13
C ARG A 602 -6.54 6.68 16.13
N ASN A 603 -6.59 8.02 16.13
CA ASN A 603 -5.81 8.90 15.24
C ASN A 603 -5.98 8.59 13.75
N GLY A 604 -7.16 8.09 13.34
CA GLY A 604 -7.42 7.74 11.93
C GLY A 604 -6.53 6.63 11.38
N THR A 605 -6.08 5.70 12.25
CA THR A 605 -5.33 4.51 11.80
C THR A 605 -6.20 3.61 10.92
N VAL A 606 -5.64 3.15 9.80
CA VAL A 606 -6.34 2.37 8.78
C VAL A 606 -6.09 0.89 9.01
N GLY A 607 -7.16 0.14 9.30
CA GLY A 607 -7.17 -1.32 9.29
C GLY A 607 -8.12 -1.85 8.22
N SER A 608 -8.48 -3.13 8.35
CA SER A 608 -9.32 -3.89 7.42
C SER A 608 -10.71 -3.27 7.26
N ALA A 609 -11.30 -2.78 8.35
CA ALA A 609 -12.60 -2.11 8.32
C ALA A 609 -12.55 -0.79 7.53
N GLU A 610 -11.53 0.04 7.80
CA GLU A 610 -11.37 1.33 7.12
C GLU A 610 -11.06 1.15 5.63
N GLY A 611 -10.23 0.16 5.29
CA GLY A 611 -9.89 -0.20 3.91
C GLY A 611 -11.09 -0.76 3.13
N GLU A 612 -11.91 -1.62 3.75
CA GLU A 612 -13.16 -2.09 3.14
C GLU A 612 -14.15 -0.95 2.89
N LYS A 613 -14.37 -0.07 3.88
CA LYS A 613 -15.24 1.11 3.71
C LYS A 613 -14.76 1.98 2.55
N PHE A 614 -13.46 2.20 2.45
CA PHE A 614 -12.86 2.99 1.37
C PHE A 614 -13.07 2.32 0.00
N ALA A 615 -12.81 1.02 -0.11
CA ALA A 615 -13.01 0.26 -1.35
C ALA A 615 -14.49 0.27 -1.79
N GLN A 616 -15.43 0.11 -0.86
CA GLN A 616 -16.86 0.19 -1.13
C GLN A 616 -17.30 1.61 -1.52
N ALA A 617 -16.72 2.65 -0.94
CA ALA A 617 -16.97 4.04 -1.36
C ALA A 617 -16.50 4.27 -2.80
N CYS A 618 -15.35 3.73 -3.21
CA CYS A 618 -14.88 3.76 -4.60
C CYS A 618 -15.86 3.04 -5.54
N ALA A 619 -16.29 1.83 -5.16
CA ALA A 619 -17.26 1.04 -5.94
C ALA A 619 -18.62 1.77 -6.07
N LEU A 620 -19.08 2.42 -5.01
CA LEU A 620 -20.30 3.22 -5.01
C LEU A 620 -20.18 4.46 -5.88
N ALA A 621 -19.05 5.18 -5.80
CA ALA A 621 -18.76 6.34 -6.63
C ALA A 621 -18.71 5.97 -8.12
N LYS A 622 -18.09 4.83 -8.45
CA LYS A 622 -18.07 4.23 -9.80
C LYS A 622 -19.49 3.90 -10.27
N ARG A 623 -20.29 3.21 -9.45
CA ARG A 623 -21.67 2.81 -9.79
C ARG A 623 -22.59 4.00 -10.02
N LYS A 624 -22.56 4.98 -9.09
CA LYS A 624 -23.42 6.17 -9.15
C LYS A 624 -22.87 7.27 -10.06
N LYS A 625 -21.70 7.06 -10.66
CA LYS A 625 -21.03 8.03 -11.53
C LYS A 625 -20.86 9.40 -10.86
N ARG A 626 -20.31 9.40 -9.64
CA ARG A 626 -20.06 10.62 -8.84
C ARG A 626 -18.57 10.83 -8.57
N PRO A 627 -18.11 12.08 -8.39
CA PRO A 627 -16.79 12.38 -7.84
C PRO A 627 -16.60 11.75 -6.46
N LEU A 628 -15.36 11.39 -6.16
CA LEU A 628 -14.94 10.84 -4.87
C LEU A 628 -13.95 11.81 -4.22
N LEU A 629 -14.26 12.21 -2.99
CA LEU A 629 -13.38 13.00 -2.13
C LEU A 629 -12.89 12.13 -0.98
N ALA A 630 -11.58 11.94 -0.86
CA ALA A 630 -10.95 11.44 0.34
C ALA A 630 -10.51 12.63 1.20
N TYR A 631 -11.29 12.91 2.25
CA TYR A 631 -10.96 13.95 3.22
C TYR A 631 -10.19 13.35 4.38
N VAL A 632 -8.92 13.73 4.52
CA VAL A 632 -8.01 13.16 5.51
C VAL A 632 -7.86 14.17 6.62
N HIS A 633 -8.76 14.08 7.61
CA HIS A 633 -8.65 14.92 8.80
C HIS A 633 -7.39 14.56 9.58
N THR A 634 -7.14 13.26 9.80
CA THR A 634 -5.85 12.76 10.32
C THR A 634 -5.69 11.30 9.91
N THR A 635 -4.46 10.87 9.64
CA THR A 635 -4.13 9.45 9.61
C THR A 635 -2.76 9.18 10.22
N GLY A 636 -2.76 8.33 11.25
CA GLY A 636 -1.55 7.83 11.90
C GLY A 636 -0.87 6.67 11.16
N GLY A 637 -1.38 6.25 9.99
CA GLY A 637 -0.83 5.14 9.22
C GLY A 637 -1.65 3.85 9.31
N ILE A 638 -1.01 2.74 8.91
CA ILE A 638 -1.61 1.41 8.97
C ILE A 638 -1.66 0.91 10.42
N ARG A 639 -2.77 0.28 10.79
CA ARG A 639 -3.00 -0.24 12.13
C ARG A 639 -2.16 -1.48 12.41
N ILE A 640 -1.11 -1.32 13.22
CA ILE A 640 -0.16 -2.39 13.52
C ILE A 640 -0.78 -3.61 14.21
N GLN A 641 -1.85 -3.42 14.99
CA GLN A 641 -2.50 -4.51 15.73
C GLN A 641 -3.28 -5.48 14.84
N GLU A 642 -3.43 -5.18 13.54
CA GLU A 642 -4.00 -6.08 12.54
C GLU A 642 -2.90 -6.78 11.69
N GLY A 643 -1.61 -6.50 11.94
CA GLY A 643 -0.49 -7.11 11.23
C GLY A 643 -0.61 -6.96 9.71
N THR A 644 -0.37 -8.05 8.97
CA THR A 644 -0.39 -8.04 7.50
C THR A 644 -1.78 -7.82 6.88
N LEU A 645 -2.86 -8.05 7.63
CA LEU A 645 -4.21 -7.65 7.19
C LEU A 645 -4.33 -6.13 7.06
N GLY A 646 -3.61 -5.36 7.89
CA GLY A 646 -3.49 -3.92 7.76
C GLY A 646 -2.71 -3.51 6.50
N VAL A 647 -1.54 -4.13 6.26
CA VAL A 647 -0.67 -3.78 5.11
C VAL A 647 -1.38 -4.02 3.79
N THR A 648 -2.08 -5.15 3.66
CA THR A 648 -2.82 -5.51 2.44
C THR A 648 -3.94 -4.52 2.09
N GLN A 649 -4.33 -3.63 3.00
CA GLN A 649 -5.24 -2.53 2.65
C GLN A 649 -4.61 -1.52 1.68
N MET A 650 -3.28 -1.38 1.68
CA MET A 650 -2.56 -0.52 0.73
C MET A 650 -2.84 -0.93 -0.74
N PRO A 651 -2.52 -2.16 -1.18
CA PRO A 651 -2.82 -2.57 -2.55
C PRO A 651 -4.33 -2.71 -2.80
N LYS A 652 -5.14 -3.14 -1.82
CA LYS A 652 -6.61 -3.25 -1.96
C LYS A 652 -7.27 -1.91 -2.28
N CYS A 653 -7.01 -0.89 -1.46
CA CYS A 653 -7.58 0.43 -1.68
C CYS A 653 -7.05 1.05 -2.98
N THR A 654 -5.77 0.85 -3.30
CA THR A 654 -5.17 1.35 -4.54
C THR A 654 -5.80 0.70 -5.77
N MET A 655 -6.09 -0.61 -5.73
CA MET A 655 -6.86 -1.31 -6.76
C MET A 655 -8.26 -0.70 -6.93
N ALA A 656 -8.96 -0.42 -5.82
CA ALA A 656 -10.28 0.21 -5.86
C ALA A 656 -10.24 1.64 -6.47
N VAL A 657 -9.23 2.45 -6.11
CA VAL A 657 -9.00 3.77 -6.72
C VAL A 657 -8.73 3.63 -8.21
N ARG A 658 -7.85 2.71 -8.60
CA ARG A 658 -7.52 2.49 -10.01
C ARG A 658 -8.75 2.13 -10.83
N GLU A 659 -9.55 1.19 -10.33
CA GLU A 659 -10.80 0.78 -10.96
C GLU A 659 -11.83 1.90 -11.12
N TYR A 660 -11.84 2.84 -10.18
CA TYR A 660 -12.72 4.00 -10.19
C TYR A 660 -12.23 5.06 -11.18
N ILE A 661 -10.93 5.37 -11.20
CA ILE A 661 -10.32 6.32 -12.12
C ILE A 661 -10.42 5.83 -13.57
N ASP A 662 -10.09 4.56 -13.83
CA ASP A 662 -10.17 3.95 -15.18
C ASP A 662 -11.62 3.96 -15.72
N ALA A 663 -12.62 3.99 -14.84
CA ALA A 663 -14.03 4.12 -15.23
C ALA A 663 -14.45 5.56 -15.59
N GLY A 664 -13.55 6.54 -15.48
CA GLY A 664 -13.82 7.96 -15.76
C GLY A 664 -14.28 8.76 -14.54
N GLY A 665 -13.93 8.33 -13.32
CA GLY A 665 -14.22 9.03 -12.07
C GLY A 665 -13.19 10.12 -11.74
N LEU A 666 -13.62 11.20 -11.07
CA LEU A 666 -12.73 12.19 -10.46
C LEU A 666 -12.42 11.80 -9.02
N TYR A 667 -11.14 11.60 -8.69
CA TYR A 667 -10.67 11.36 -7.33
C TYR A 667 -9.87 12.55 -6.82
N LEU A 668 -10.27 13.09 -5.67
CA LEU A 668 -9.60 14.20 -4.99
C LEU A 668 -9.21 13.77 -3.57
N VAL A 669 -8.03 14.19 -3.12
CA VAL A 669 -7.56 14.00 -1.74
C VAL A 669 -7.27 15.35 -1.12
N VAL A 670 -7.71 15.58 0.12
CA VAL A 670 -7.40 16.79 0.88
C VAL A 670 -6.89 16.41 2.27
N TYR A 671 -5.65 16.79 2.58
CA TYR A 671 -5.01 16.56 3.89
C TYR A 671 -5.20 17.78 4.80
N ASP A 672 -5.75 17.60 6.01
CA ASP A 672 -6.02 18.72 6.93
C ASP A 672 -4.99 18.84 8.07
N ASN A 673 -4.75 17.75 8.79
CA ASN A 673 -3.82 17.74 9.92
C ASN A 673 -2.63 16.81 9.61
N ASN A 674 -2.25 15.97 10.57
CA ASN A 674 -1.17 15.00 10.43
C ASN A 674 -1.59 13.80 9.56
N SER A 675 -0.87 13.55 8.47
CA SER A 675 -1.11 12.44 7.55
C SER A 675 0.20 11.72 7.23
N TYR A 676 0.33 10.48 7.72
CA TYR A 676 1.58 9.72 7.62
C TYR A 676 1.42 8.30 7.04
N ALA A 677 2.56 7.73 6.62
CA ALA A 677 2.80 6.31 6.37
C ALA A 677 1.95 5.67 5.26
N GLY A 678 1.56 4.40 5.44
CA GLY A 678 1.00 3.53 4.39
C GLY A 678 -0.16 4.12 3.58
N PRO A 679 -1.16 4.81 4.19
CA PRO A 679 -2.22 5.46 3.42
C PRO A 679 -1.70 6.51 2.42
N VAL A 680 -0.77 7.37 2.86
CA VAL A 680 -0.10 8.35 1.98
C VAL A 680 0.78 7.64 0.96
N ALA A 681 1.42 6.53 1.33
CA ALA A 681 2.22 5.70 0.43
C ALA A 681 1.42 4.78 -0.51
N SER A 682 0.09 4.92 -0.59
CA SER A 682 -0.75 4.06 -1.43
C SER A 682 -1.96 4.82 -1.98
N PHE A 683 -3.16 4.51 -1.49
CA PHE A 683 -4.41 4.98 -2.09
C PHE A 683 -4.64 6.49 -1.95
N LEU A 684 -4.08 7.15 -0.93
CA LEU A 684 -4.14 8.62 -0.84
C LEU A 684 -3.11 9.28 -1.77
N GLY A 685 -1.87 8.77 -1.78
CA GLY A 685 -0.78 9.30 -2.60
C GLY A 685 -0.92 9.02 -4.10
N CYS A 686 -1.76 8.06 -4.50
CA CYS A 686 -1.99 7.77 -5.92
C CYS A 686 -3.02 8.72 -6.58
N SER A 687 -3.63 9.63 -5.81
CA SER A 687 -4.57 10.60 -6.38
C SER A 687 -3.86 11.55 -7.34
N PRO A 688 -4.39 11.78 -8.56
CA PRO A 688 -3.87 12.79 -9.48
C PRO A 688 -3.98 14.21 -8.93
N TYR A 689 -4.93 14.45 -8.02
CA TYR A 689 -5.22 15.74 -7.43
C TYR A 689 -5.24 15.63 -5.90
N GLN A 690 -4.18 16.11 -5.29
CA GLN A 690 -3.92 16.12 -3.86
C GLN A 690 -3.74 17.56 -3.41
N PHE A 691 -4.47 17.97 -2.38
CA PHE A 691 -4.35 19.28 -1.77
C PHE A 691 -4.12 19.14 -0.28
N ALA A 692 -3.62 20.19 0.35
CA ALA A 692 -3.41 20.19 1.79
C ALA A 692 -3.82 21.52 2.40
N ILE A 693 -4.37 21.49 3.61
CA ILE A 693 -4.61 22.69 4.41
C ILE A 693 -3.26 23.23 4.90
N ARG A 694 -3.11 24.56 4.99
CA ARG A 694 -1.81 25.22 5.19
C ARG A 694 -0.96 24.69 6.35
N SER A 695 -1.57 24.28 7.47
CA SER A 695 -0.84 23.76 8.64
C SER A 695 -0.86 22.24 8.76
N SER A 696 -1.25 21.54 7.70
CA SER A 696 -1.15 20.08 7.62
C SER A 696 0.30 19.62 7.60
N ARG A 697 0.50 18.38 8.05
CA ARG A 697 1.77 17.67 7.94
C ARG A 697 1.58 16.41 7.11
N VAL A 698 2.37 16.26 6.06
CA VAL A 698 2.28 15.14 5.12
C VAL A 698 3.66 14.52 4.95
N GLY A 699 3.77 13.20 5.15
CA GLY A 699 5.00 12.48 4.87
C GLY A 699 4.92 10.97 5.06
N PHE A 700 5.99 10.27 4.71
CA PHE A 700 6.08 8.82 4.80
C PHE A 700 6.31 8.34 6.25
N ALA A 701 7.44 8.71 6.85
CA ALA A 701 7.81 8.31 8.20
C ALA A 701 7.73 9.52 9.14
N GLY A 702 7.39 9.30 10.41
CA GLY A 702 7.45 10.36 11.41
C GLY A 702 8.90 10.69 11.80
N PRO A 703 9.19 11.87 12.38
CA PRO A 703 10.55 12.30 12.73
C PRO A 703 11.33 11.28 13.57
N ARG A 704 10.65 10.66 14.53
CA ARG A 704 11.23 9.61 15.38
C ARG A 704 11.76 8.41 14.57
N VAL A 705 10.96 7.92 13.62
CA VAL A 705 11.32 6.74 12.80
C VAL A 705 12.51 7.09 11.89
N ILE A 706 12.53 8.31 11.36
CA ILE A 706 13.65 8.80 10.53
C ILE A 706 14.94 8.83 11.35
N ARG A 707 14.91 9.39 12.57
CA ARG A 707 16.07 9.43 13.47
C ARG A 707 16.56 8.03 13.85
N GLU A 708 15.66 7.14 14.23
CA GLU A 708 16.00 5.76 14.61
C GLU A 708 16.65 4.98 13.45
N THR A 709 16.29 5.29 12.20
CA THR A 709 16.84 4.60 11.02
C THR A 709 18.12 5.24 10.48
N THR A 710 18.22 6.57 10.51
CA THR A 710 19.32 7.32 9.87
C THR A 710 20.38 7.84 10.84
N GLY A 711 20.10 7.80 12.14
CA GLY A 711 20.92 8.43 13.16
C GLY A 711 20.89 9.97 13.15
N SER A 712 20.15 10.59 12.24
CA SER A 712 20.14 12.04 12.02
C SER A 712 18.80 12.68 12.37
N ASP A 713 18.85 13.87 12.98
CA ASP A 713 17.67 14.69 13.25
C ASP A 713 17.20 15.42 11.98
N ILE A 714 15.89 15.57 11.82
CA ILE A 714 15.29 16.33 10.72
C ILE A 714 14.72 17.67 11.20
N PRO A 715 14.68 18.69 10.33
CA PRO A 715 14.07 19.98 10.67
C PRO A 715 12.59 19.86 11.12
N PRO A 716 12.12 20.70 12.06
CA PRO A 716 10.74 20.65 12.55
C PRO A 716 9.67 20.85 11.47
N ASP A 717 9.99 21.57 10.39
CA ASP A 717 9.10 21.86 9.28
C ASP A 717 9.18 20.84 8.13
N TYR A 718 9.96 19.76 8.31
CA TYR A 718 10.26 18.77 7.26
C TYR A 718 9.01 18.20 6.58
N HIS A 719 7.94 17.93 7.35
CA HIS A 719 6.66 17.43 6.85
C HIS A 719 5.61 18.52 6.58
N SER A 720 5.97 19.81 6.65
CA SER A 720 5.00 20.89 6.42
C SER A 720 4.37 20.81 5.02
N ALA A 721 3.12 21.25 4.90
CA ALA A 721 2.42 21.35 3.61
C ALA A 721 3.25 22.08 2.53
N ARG A 722 4.04 23.10 2.92
CA ARG A 722 4.93 23.82 2.01
C ARG A 722 6.05 22.94 1.47
N ASN A 723 6.69 22.15 2.33
CA ASN A 723 7.75 21.24 1.88
C ASN A 723 7.17 20.06 1.08
N ALA A 724 5.97 19.58 1.43
CA ALA A 724 5.23 18.62 0.62
C ALA A 724 4.92 19.17 -0.80
N LEU A 725 4.53 20.45 -0.91
CA LEU A 725 4.30 21.12 -2.20
C LEU A 725 5.62 21.26 -2.99
N LYS A 726 6.71 21.68 -2.34
CA LYS A 726 8.04 21.79 -2.98
C LYS A 726 8.53 20.47 -3.57
N ARG A 727 8.27 19.36 -2.86
CA ARG A 727 8.60 17.99 -3.31
C ARG A 727 7.64 17.44 -4.37
N GLY A 728 6.56 18.16 -4.68
CA GLY A 728 5.54 17.71 -5.63
C GLY A 728 4.63 16.60 -5.09
N HIS A 729 4.52 16.43 -3.76
CA HIS A 729 3.62 15.45 -3.15
C HIS A 729 2.15 15.90 -3.25
N ILE A 730 1.91 17.20 -3.29
CA ILE A 730 0.59 17.83 -3.40
C ILE A 730 0.61 18.88 -4.52
N GLN A 731 -0.56 19.21 -5.07
CA GLN A 731 -0.72 20.17 -6.17
C GLN A 731 -1.13 21.57 -5.67
N GLY A 732 -1.50 21.73 -4.41
CA GLY A 732 -1.83 23.04 -3.87
C GLY A 732 -2.10 23.04 -2.37
N ILE A 733 -1.99 24.24 -1.80
CA ILE A 733 -2.27 24.50 -0.39
C ILE A 733 -3.49 25.39 -0.29
N TRP A 734 -4.48 24.98 0.51
CA TRP A 734 -5.71 25.72 0.73
C TRP A 734 -5.76 26.33 2.13
N ASP A 735 -6.43 27.47 2.22
CA ASP A 735 -6.92 28.01 3.49
C ASP A 735 -8.26 27.34 3.81
N ARG A 736 -8.49 26.98 5.07
CA ARG A 736 -9.72 26.31 5.52
C ARG A 736 -10.95 27.16 5.25
N ARG A 737 -10.86 28.49 5.37
CA ARG A 737 -11.97 29.43 5.10
C ARG A 737 -12.40 29.37 3.64
N ASP A 738 -11.46 29.09 2.74
CA ASP A 738 -11.71 28.97 1.30
C ASP A 738 -11.98 27.54 0.84
N PHE A 739 -11.97 26.55 1.74
CA PHE A 739 -12.00 25.14 1.37
C PHE A 739 -13.25 24.80 0.55
N ARG A 740 -14.44 25.20 1.00
CA ARG A 740 -15.69 24.95 0.26
C ARG A 740 -15.63 25.51 -1.17
N ARG A 741 -15.14 26.75 -1.33
CA ARG A 741 -14.98 27.41 -2.64
C ARG A 741 -13.97 26.68 -3.52
N ASN A 742 -12.81 26.33 -2.96
CA ASN A 742 -11.74 25.64 -3.67
C ASN A 742 -12.15 24.23 -4.11
N LEU A 743 -12.88 23.50 -3.26
CA LEU A 743 -13.43 22.19 -3.57
C LEU A 743 -14.44 22.29 -4.72
N HIS A 744 -15.37 23.23 -4.67
CA HIS A 744 -16.31 23.46 -5.75
C HIS A 744 -15.60 23.81 -7.07
N LYS A 745 -14.61 24.71 -7.03
CA LYS A 745 -13.78 25.05 -8.19
C LYS A 745 -13.05 23.82 -8.74
N ALA A 746 -12.46 23.00 -7.88
CA ALA A 746 -11.78 21.77 -8.29
C ALA A 746 -12.73 20.80 -8.99
N LEU A 747 -13.94 20.60 -8.44
CA LEU A 747 -14.98 19.76 -9.08
C LEU A 747 -15.40 20.28 -10.46
N LEU A 748 -15.36 21.59 -10.70
CA LEU A 748 -15.72 22.18 -11.99
C LEU A 748 -14.56 22.25 -13.00
N THR A 749 -13.32 22.32 -12.52
CA THR A 749 -12.15 22.61 -13.37
C THR A 749 -11.20 21.42 -13.55
N MET A 750 -11.01 20.58 -12.53
CA MET A 750 -10.08 19.44 -12.56
C MET A 750 -10.67 18.20 -13.25
N GLY A 751 -9.88 17.61 -14.13
CA GLY A 751 -10.29 16.49 -14.97
C GLY A 751 -10.93 16.91 -16.30
N SER A 752 -11.08 15.95 -17.21
CA SER A 752 -11.62 16.19 -18.55
C SER A 752 -13.13 16.46 -18.54
N PRO A 753 -13.67 17.26 -19.47
CA PRO A 753 -15.11 17.29 -19.76
C PRO A 753 -15.70 15.91 -20.07
N SER A 754 -14.86 14.92 -20.41
CA SER A 754 -15.29 13.54 -20.65
C SER A 754 -15.69 12.78 -19.38
N LEU A 755 -15.27 13.22 -18.19
CA LEU A 755 -15.64 12.59 -16.93
C LEU A 755 -17.15 12.54 -16.77
N TYR A 756 -17.69 11.41 -16.30
CA TYR A 756 -19.12 11.14 -16.43
C TYR A 756 -20.01 12.07 -15.60
N TYR A 757 -19.47 12.68 -14.52
CA TYR A 757 -20.27 13.48 -13.60
C TYR A 757 -20.50 14.93 -14.09
N ARG A 758 -19.66 15.42 -15.03
CA ARG A 758 -19.85 16.67 -15.78
C ARG A 758 -20.64 16.40 -17.03
#